data_AF-A0AAV6AVR6-F1
#
_entry.id   AF-A0AAV6AVR6-F1
#
_cell.length_a   1.000
_cell.length_b   1.000
_cell.length_c   1.000
_cell.angle_alpha   90.00
_cell.angle_beta   90.00
_cell.angle_gamma   90.00
#
_symmetry.space_group_name_H-M   'P 1'
#
loop_
_entity.id
_entity.type
_entity.pdbx_description
1 polymer ?
#
loop_
_entity_poly.entity_id
_entity_poly.type
_entity_poly.pdbx_seq_one_letter_code
_entity_poly.pdbx_strand_id
1 'polypeptide(L)'
;MSRESCAAVQNNRIERYDLTFIGDFSEHSDDCWRVAEEARCAADAGYSIGFVNVAAPAAKLHPDIAACLFETLAAPAALDAWIETRILLIASPQSVGAAELRQRPHIRAQKAFAILSDWPAPTAELRPVDVKLRFLFGAVQWSATTETALAELATKVEVAAKEVWPVVVPASGMQKLRRGGVLGTISFRSDPAPIAAIEGIRVLSLGPHTTREAFSFTDITLDQFLAKIDYLACYDLADGLPQSAIGRALELRLPVFLPPALRPVFGQGPVYAPAEELPQRLQRLAKQRPTAGAGRKRAPSASLCSVSEFAGRLLRLIGPAARRSPRRRAASDRLFLISSNGVGIGHLTRLLSVARRLSPELEPIFITFSQGVAIVEQFGYAFRYMPSQLHAGIDYATWNRWLRAELDELLATHNPAAIVFDGNNPYPGILASAVHQPRSRLCWIRRGMWRPTHDPSFLNAARHFDLVIEPDDIASTRDRGATARSREEVLGVPPIRLLDEEELLPRAQARAELGLDPDAPAVLIQLGSGGNRDIAYLIDVAVEALSRVPRMQVAVIEWLVGTERLKLWPGVRLVRGFPVSRYVNAFDFTVAASSYNTFNETISSGLPAIFIPNDHASMDDQSGRAAFAEVNGAGFHLPEGRVREIGGIIDTLMDPTTRALIRLNALRIAKPNGAAEAARAVQQLAGHG
;
A
#
# COMPACT_ATOMS: atom_id res chain seq x y z
N MET A 1 45.13 -37.89 -4.22
CA MET A 1 44.43 -36.60 -4.42
C MET A 1 44.85 -36.05 -5.77
N SER A 2 43.94 -36.01 -6.75
CA SER A 2 44.26 -35.57 -8.12
C SER A 2 44.30 -34.04 -8.21
N ARG A 3 45.14 -33.49 -9.11
CA ARG A 3 45.26 -32.03 -9.36
C ARG A 3 43.92 -31.37 -9.74
N GLU A 4 42.96 -32.12 -10.27
CA GLU A 4 41.62 -31.64 -10.61
C GLU A 4 40.74 -31.32 -9.39
N SER A 5 40.95 -32.02 -8.27
CA SER A 5 40.23 -31.72 -7.01
C SER A 5 40.68 -30.42 -6.31
N CYS A 6 41.79 -29.82 -6.75
CA CYS A 6 42.26 -28.51 -6.27
C CYS A 6 41.85 -27.33 -7.16
N ALA A 7 41.40 -27.56 -8.40
CA ALA A 7 41.10 -26.48 -9.34
C ALA A 7 39.80 -25.72 -8.99
N ALA A 8 38.81 -26.39 -8.37
CA ALA A 8 37.56 -25.75 -7.93
C ALA A 8 37.73 -24.80 -6.72
N VAL A 9 38.89 -24.85 -6.03
CA VAL A 9 39.16 -24.02 -4.84
C VAL A 9 39.81 -22.68 -5.22
N GLN A 10 40.39 -22.56 -6.42
CA GLN A 10 41.21 -21.40 -6.81
C GLN A 10 40.43 -20.18 -7.36
N ASN A 11 39.12 -20.29 -7.59
CA ASN A 11 38.30 -19.20 -8.15
C ASN A 11 37.19 -18.67 -7.22
N ASN A 12 37.05 -19.17 -5.98
CA ASN A 12 36.06 -18.60 -5.07
C ASN A 12 36.56 -17.28 -4.50
N ARG A 13 35.99 -16.18 -5.01
CA ARG A 13 36.21 -14.82 -4.51
C ARG A 13 35.82 -14.79 -3.02
N ILE A 14 36.79 -14.51 -2.15
CA ILE A 14 36.53 -14.33 -0.71
C ILE A 14 35.72 -13.05 -0.53
N GLU A 15 34.52 -13.19 0.03
CA GLU A 15 33.68 -12.06 0.42
C GLU A 15 34.15 -11.52 1.78
N ARG A 16 34.17 -10.19 1.93
CA ARG A 16 34.69 -9.54 3.14
C ARG A 16 33.68 -8.58 3.73
N TYR A 17 33.33 -8.79 4.99
CA TYR A 17 32.39 -7.96 5.71
C TYR A 17 32.97 -7.52 7.06
N ASP A 18 32.54 -6.36 7.57
CA ASP A 18 32.80 -5.99 8.96
C ASP A 18 31.91 -6.82 9.90
N LEU A 19 30.63 -7.00 9.53
CA LEU A 19 29.66 -7.83 10.23
C LEU A 19 29.04 -8.85 9.30
N THR A 20 28.88 -10.08 9.78
CA THR A 20 28.06 -11.10 9.11
C THR A 20 26.99 -11.58 10.07
N PHE A 21 25.74 -11.55 9.63
CA PHE A 21 24.63 -12.18 10.34
C PHE A 21 24.34 -13.53 9.69
N ILE A 22 24.23 -14.58 10.50
CA ILE A 22 23.76 -15.88 10.08
C ILE A 22 22.54 -16.30 10.90
N GLY A 23 21.49 -16.74 10.24
CA GLY A 23 20.24 -17.11 10.90
C GLY A 23 19.22 -17.66 9.90
N ASP A 24 18.12 -18.18 10.42
CA ASP A 24 16.94 -18.48 9.61
C ASP A 24 16.15 -17.17 9.44
N PHE A 25 16.33 -16.53 8.29
CA PHE A 25 15.65 -15.26 7.99
C PHE A 25 14.26 -15.46 7.40
N SER A 26 13.68 -16.65 7.53
CA SER A 26 12.28 -16.95 7.22
C SER A 26 11.43 -17.20 8.47
N GLU A 27 12.08 -17.42 9.62
CA GLU A 27 11.42 -17.72 10.89
C GLU A 27 10.55 -16.57 11.41
N HIS A 28 9.54 -16.98 12.17
CA HIS A 28 8.55 -16.14 12.80
C HIS A 28 8.96 -15.82 14.23
N SER A 29 10.03 -15.03 14.40
CA SER A 29 10.60 -14.64 15.70
C SER A 29 11.06 -13.18 15.72
N ASP A 30 11.37 -12.66 16.92
CA ASP A 30 11.91 -11.30 17.09
C ASP A 30 13.30 -11.12 16.44
N ASP A 31 14.02 -12.22 16.16
CA ASP A 31 15.38 -12.18 15.64
C ASP A 31 15.46 -11.47 14.29
N CYS A 32 14.50 -11.69 13.40
CA CYS A 32 14.47 -11.02 12.10
C CYS A 32 14.36 -9.49 12.24
N TRP A 33 13.52 -9.00 13.16
CA TRP A 33 13.39 -7.57 13.44
C TRP A 33 14.65 -7.01 14.08
N ARG A 34 15.20 -7.71 15.07
CA ARG A 34 16.45 -7.32 15.73
C ARG A 34 17.61 -7.21 14.73
N VAL A 35 17.80 -8.25 13.90
CA VAL A 35 18.85 -8.27 12.87
C VAL A 35 18.67 -7.15 11.87
N ALA A 36 17.45 -6.89 11.41
CA ALA A 36 17.19 -5.80 10.46
C ALA A 36 17.58 -4.43 11.05
N GLU A 37 17.21 -4.15 12.31
CA GLU A 37 17.55 -2.89 12.97
C GLU A 37 19.03 -2.76 13.30
N GLU A 38 19.68 -3.85 13.75
CA GLU A 38 21.13 -3.89 13.95
C GLU A 38 21.89 -3.65 12.64
N ALA A 39 21.43 -4.25 11.53
CA ALA A 39 22.02 -4.07 10.22
C ALA A 39 21.86 -2.62 9.73
N ARG A 40 20.67 -2.03 9.89
CA ARG A 40 20.43 -0.60 9.58
C ARG A 40 21.40 0.31 10.34
N CYS A 41 21.52 0.12 11.65
CA CYS A 41 22.39 0.93 12.49
C CYS A 41 23.87 0.76 12.14
N ALA A 42 24.30 -0.48 11.84
CA ALA A 42 25.67 -0.76 11.43
C ALA A 42 26.00 -0.16 10.05
N ALA A 43 25.08 -0.25 9.08
CA ALA A 43 25.24 0.34 7.75
C ALA A 43 25.31 1.88 7.81
N ASP A 44 24.46 2.50 8.63
CA ASP A 44 24.48 3.96 8.88
C ASP A 44 25.80 4.42 9.56
N ALA A 45 26.41 3.54 10.35
CA ALA A 45 27.75 3.76 10.94
C ALA A 45 28.91 3.47 9.95
N GLY A 46 28.61 2.98 8.75
CA GLY A 46 29.57 2.74 7.66
C GLY A 46 30.16 1.32 7.59
N TYR A 47 29.67 0.36 8.39
CA TYR A 47 30.16 -1.01 8.34
C TYR A 47 29.60 -1.77 7.14
N SER A 48 30.40 -2.65 6.53
CA SER A 48 29.90 -3.59 5.52
C SER A 48 29.26 -4.82 6.16
N ILE A 49 28.12 -5.26 5.60
CA ILE A 49 27.26 -6.28 6.21
C ILE A 49 26.96 -7.39 5.21
N GLY A 50 27.14 -8.64 5.64
CA GLY A 50 26.72 -9.84 4.90
C GLY A 50 25.60 -10.58 5.63
N PHE A 51 24.60 -11.03 4.89
CA PHE A 51 23.52 -11.89 5.39
C PHE A 51 23.65 -13.31 4.84
N VAL A 52 23.79 -14.28 5.73
CA VAL A 52 23.81 -15.71 5.41
C VAL A 52 22.52 -16.35 5.92
N ASN A 53 21.64 -16.74 5.01
CA ASN A 53 20.37 -17.37 5.37
C ASN A 53 20.53 -18.91 5.43
N VAL A 54 20.11 -19.54 6.53
CA VAL A 54 20.10 -21.01 6.66
C VAL A 54 18.75 -21.65 6.33
N ALA A 55 17.72 -20.84 6.06
CA ALA A 55 16.39 -21.33 5.70
C ALA A 55 16.41 -22.16 4.42
N ALA A 56 15.36 -22.99 4.24
CA ALA A 56 15.18 -23.74 3.01
C ALA A 56 15.07 -22.78 1.79
N PRO A 57 15.59 -23.13 0.60
CA PRO A 57 15.56 -22.23 -0.57
C PRO A 57 14.16 -21.77 -1.02
N ALA A 58 13.11 -22.52 -0.67
CA ALA A 58 11.72 -22.19 -0.97
C ALA A 58 11.07 -21.30 0.11
N ALA A 59 11.72 -21.08 1.24
CA ALA A 59 11.19 -20.28 2.33
C ALA A 59 11.19 -18.79 1.95
N LYS A 60 10.10 -18.10 2.29
CA LYS A 60 9.99 -16.66 2.04
C LYS A 60 10.85 -15.91 3.06
N LEU A 61 11.68 -15.00 2.56
CA LEU A 61 12.48 -14.11 3.40
C LEU A 61 11.57 -13.14 4.17
N HIS A 62 11.92 -12.89 5.44
CA HIS A 62 11.23 -11.93 6.28
C HIS A 62 11.29 -10.50 5.66
N PRO A 63 10.17 -9.75 5.60
CA PRO A 63 10.08 -8.42 4.99
C PRO A 63 11.14 -7.42 5.45
N ASP A 64 11.40 -7.33 6.75
CA ASP A 64 12.42 -6.41 7.29
C ASP A 64 13.85 -6.77 6.87
N ILE A 65 14.16 -8.07 6.72
CA ILE A 65 15.46 -8.53 6.19
C ILE A 65 15.55 -8.24 4.69
N ALA A 66 14.48 -8.53 3.94
CA ALA A 66 14.39 -8.22 2.52
C ALA A 66 14.55 -6.70 2.27
N ALA A 67 13.94 -5.85 3.11
CA ALA A 67 14.08 -4.41 3.03
C ALA A 67 15.54 -3.95 3.22
N CYS A 68 16.32 -4.60 4.09
CA CYS A 68 17.73 -4.30 4.25
C CYS A 68 18.55 -4.66 2.99
N LEU A 69 18.25 -5.77 2.33
CA LEU A 69 18.89 -6.15 1.07
C LEU A 69 18.51 -5.19 -0.07
N PHE A 70 17.22 -4.86 -0.15
CA PHE A 70 16.66 -3.98 -1.16
C PHE A 70 17.24 -2.56 -1.08
N GLU A 71 17.35 -2.04 0.14
CA GLU A 71 17.96 -0.73 0.41
C GLU A 71 19.50 -0.77 0.35
N THR A 72 20.09 -1.91 -0.04
CA THR A 72 21.54 -2.14 -0.15
C THR A 72 22.31 -1.91 1.17
N LEU A 73 21.64 -2.09 2.31
CA LEU A 73 22.24 -1.97 3.64
C LEU A 73 23.08 -3.20 3.99
N ALA A 74 22.73 -4.36 3.42
CA ALA A 74 23.46 -5.59 3.54
C ALA A 74 23.54 -6.29 2.17
N ALA A 75 24.58 -7.08 1.96
CA ALA A 75 24.70 -7.95 0.81
C ALA A 75 24.21 -9.37 1.15
N PRO A 76 23.49 -10.06 0.24
CA PRO A 76 23.22 -11.47 0.40
C PRO A 76 24.52 -12.26 0.18
N ALA A 77 24.86 -13.14 1.11
CA ALA A 77 26.03 -14.00 1.03
C ALA A 77 25.58 -15.46 0.98
N ALA A 78 26.11 -16.23 0.02
CA ALA A 78 25.72 -17.63 -0.13
C ALA A 78 26.19 -18.47 1.05
N LEU A 79 25.42 -19.51 1.41
CA LEU A 79 25.74 -20.37 2.55
C LEU A 79 27.10 -21.07 2.37
N ASP A 80 27.49 -21.42 1.14
CA ASP A 80 28.76 -22.06 0.80
C ASP A 80 29.87 -21.08 0.35
N ALA A 81 29.63 -19.77 0.44
CA ALA A 81 30.65 -18.78 0.13
C ALA A 81 31.78 -18.76 1.16
N TRP A 82 32.98 -18.42 0.71
CA TRP A 82 34.13 -18.14 1.59
C TRP A 82 34.02 -16.71 2.11
N ILE A 83 33.67 -16.57 3.38
CA ILE A 83 33.40 -15.28 4.02
C ILE A 83 34.46 -15.01 5.08
N GLU A 84 35.18 -13.89 4.95
CA GLU A 84 36.00 -13.32 6.02
C GLU A 84 35.24 -12.18 6.69
N THR A 85 35.05 -12.28 8.00
CA THR A 85 34.31 -11.27 8.78
C THR A 85 35.01 -10.91 10.08
N ARG A 86 34.84 -9.68 10.55
CA ARG A 86 35.40 -9.29 11.85
C ARG A 86 34.52 -9.81 12.97
N ILE A 87 33.21 -9.65 12.83
CA ILE A 87 32.23 -10.20 13.76
C ILE A 87 31.21 -11.06 13.03
N LEU A 88 31.04 -12.29 13.48
CA LEU A 88 29.92 -13.15 13.15
C LEU A 88 28.86 -13.07 14.26
N LEU A 89 27.64 -12.70 13.89
CA LEU A 89 26.47 -12.70 14.77
C LEU A 89 25.54 -13.84 14.32
N ILE A 90 25.44 -14.86 15.17
CA ILE A 90 24.53 -15.99 14.98
C ILE A 90 23.20 -15.55 15.59
N ALA A 91 22.27 -15.13 14.71
CA ALA A 91 21.06 -14.43 15.06
C ALA A 91 19.98 -15.36 15.63
N SER A 92 19.82 -16.56 15.06
CA SER A 92 18.95 -17.61 15.59
C SER A 92 19.77 -18.88 15.88
N PRO A 93 20.50 -18.92 17.02
CA PRO A 93 21.42 -20.01 17.35
C PRO A 93 20.79 -21.39 17.31
N GLN A 94 19.53 -21.49 17.74
CA GLN A 94 18.77 -22.75 17.76
C GLN A 94 18.54 -23.27 16.35
N SER A 95 18.12 -22.43 15.40
CA SER A 95 17.88 -22.80 14.01
C SER A 95 19.18 -23.15 13.30
N VAL A 96 20.23 -22.33 13.46
CA VAL A 96 21.55 -22.59 12.86
C VAL A 96 22.19 -23.88 13.41
N GLY A 97 22.03 -24.13 14.71
CA GLY A 97 22.54 -25.33 15.36
C GLY A 97 21.69 -26.58 15.13
N ALA A 98 20.37 -26.45 14.96
CA ALA A 98 19.48 -27.57 14.68
C ALA A 98 19.45 -27.94 13.19
N ALA A 99 19.58 -26.97 12.29
CA ALA A 99 19.39 -27.17 10.85
C ALA A 99 20.31 -28.26 10.28
N GLU A 100 19.74 -29.17 9.49
CA GLU A 100 20.51 -29.99 8.56
C GLU A 100 20.97 -29.11 7.41
N LEU A 101 22.10 -28.43 7.63
CA LEU A 101 22.68 -27.54 6.64
C LEU A 101 23.08 -28.36 5.41
N ARG A 102 22.46 -28.06 4.26
CA ARG A 102 22.75 -28.72 2.98
C ARG A 102 24.22 -28.59 2.57
N GLN A 103 24.87 -27.50 2.99
CA GLN A 103 26.26 -27.19 2.73
C GLN A 103 26.88 -26.55 3.98
N ARG A 104 28.18 -26.76 4.17
CA ARG A 104 28.91 -26.20 5.31
C ARG A 104 29.24 -24.73 5.05
N PRO A 105 28.90 -23.81 5.97
CA PRO A 105 29.36 -22.42 5.88
C PRO A 105 30.86 -22.29 6.06
N HIS A 106 31.51 -21.58 5.13
CA HIS A 106 32.94 -21.27 5.15
C HIS A 106 33.18 -19.85 5.69
N ILE A 107 32.82 -19.62 6.96
CA ILE A 107 32.93 -18.31 7.62
C ILE A 107 34.13 -18.28 8.56
N ARG A 108 35.11 -17.42 8.26
CA ARG A 108 36.21 -17.10 9.17
C ARG A 108 35.93 -15.78 9.88
N ALA A 109 35.56 -15.87 11.16
CA ALA A 109 35.29 -14.71 12.01
C ALA A 109 36.45 -14.43 12.97
N GLN A 110 36.75 -13.15 13.23
CA GLN A 110 37.68 -12.81 14.33
C GLN A 110 37.02 -13.02 15.70
N LYS A 111 35.71 -12.74 15.79
CA LYS A 111 34.86 -13.01 16.95
C LYS A 111 33.52 -13.56 16.47
N ALA A 112 32.95 -14.54 17.17
CA ALA A 112 31.63 -15.07 16.90
C ALA A 112 30.76 -15.01 18.15
N PHE A 113 29.55 -14.46 18.02
CA PHE A 113 28.58 -14.35 19.10
C PHE A 113 27.29 -15.10 18.72
N ALA A 114 26.81 -15.96 19.62
CA ALA A 114 25.47 -16.52 19.57
C ALA A 114 24.54 -15.69 20.44
N ILE A 115 23.56 -15.02 19.83
CA ILE A 115 22.65 -14.11 20.54
C ILE A 115 21.34 -14.84 20.81
N LEU A 116 21.01 -15.03 22.08
CA LEU A 116 19.75 -15.60 22.51
C LEU A 116 18.75 -14.49 22.83
N SER A 117 17.60 -14.50 22.15
CA SER A 117 16.50 -13.54 22.36
C SER A 117 15.39 -14.08 23.29
N ASP A 118 15.45 -15.37 23.67
CA ASP A 118 14.48 -16.01 24.56
C ASP A 118 14.47 -15.35 25.95
N TRP A 119 13.27 -15.09 26.46
CA TRP A 119 13.06 -14.48 27.77
C TRP A 119 12.03 -15.26 28.60
N PRO A 120 12.23 -15.41 29.93
CA PRO A 120 13.44 -15.06 30.70
C PRO A 120 14.56 -16.09 30.58
N ALA A 121 14.24 -17.27 30.05
CA ALA A 121 15.02 -18.49 30.10
C ALA A 121 14.88 -19.27 28.79
N PRO A 122 15.96 -19.80 28.19
CA PRO A 122 15.82 -20.79 27.12
C PRO A 122 15.17 -22.05 27.68
N THR A 123 14.08 -22.50 27.08
CA THR A 123 13.36 -23.74 27.41
C THR A 123 14.03 -24.97 26.80
N ALA A 124 14.80 -24.80 25.73
CA ALA A 124 15.48 -25.87 25.01
C ALA A 124 16.87 -26.24 25.59
N GLU A 125 17.31 -27.48 25.37
CA GLU A 125 18.67 -27.91 25.69
C GLU A 125 19.70 -27.27 24.73
N LEU A 126 20.57 -26.41 25.27
CA LEU A 126 21.54 -25.65 24.47
C LEU A 126 22.86 -26.38 24.19
N ARG A 127 23.18 -27.46 24.91
CA ARG A 127 24.46 -28.17 24.74
C ARG A 127 24.67 -28.74 23.34
N PRO A 128 23.69 -29.44 22.72
CA PRO A 128 23.86 -29.95 21.35
C PRO A 128 24.05 -28.81 20.33
N VAL A 129 23.33 -27.70 20.54
CA VAL A 129 23.43 -26.49 19.72
C VAL A 129 24.83 -25.88 19.83
N ASP A 130 25.36 -25.69 21.05
CA ASP A 130 26.69 -25.13 21.29
C ASP A 130 27.81 -25.96 20.63
N VAL A 131 27.77 -27.28 20.79
CA VAL A 131 28.74 -28.19 20.15
C VAL A 131 28.75 -28.00 18.62
N LYS A 132 27.57 -27.93 18.01
CA LYS A 132 27.45 -27.77 16.56
C LYS A 132 27.88 -26.38 16.09
N LEU A 133 27.52 -25.32 16.79
CA LEU A 133 27.97 -23.96 16.45
C LEU A 133 29.50 -23.84 16.53
N ARG A 134 30.14 -24.44 17.54
CA ARG A 134 31.60 -24.45 17.65
C ARG A 134 32.28 -25.28 16.56
N PHE A 135 31.67 -26.40 16.17
CA PHE A 135 32.15 -27.18 15.03
C PHE A 135 32.11 -26.37 13.71
N LEU A 136 31.08 -25.55 13.53
CA LEU A 136 30.91 -24.72 12.34
C LEU A 136 31.84 -23.49 12.33
N PHE A 137 31.95 -22.78 13.46
CA PHE A 137 32.54 -21.42 13.50
C PHE A 137 33.73 -21.25 14.45
N GLY A 138 34.15 -22.31 15.17
CA GLY A 138 35.24 -22.24 16.14
C GLY A 138 34.80 -21.71 17.51
N ALA A 139 35.52 -20.74 18.07
CA ALA A 139 35.20 -20.19 19.38
C ALA A 139 33.96 -19.26 19.29
N VAL A 140 32.83 -19.74 19.80
CA VAL A 140 31.55 -19.00 19.85
C VAL A 140 31.27 -18.57 21.29
N GLN A 141 30.97 -17.28 21.49
CA GLN A 141 30.58 -16.72 22.78
C GLN A 141 29.06 -16.52 22.84
N TRP A 142 28.42 -17.01 23.90
CA TRP A 142 26.97 -16.88 24.06
C TRP A 142 26.59 -15.60 24.78
N SER A 143 25.67 -14.82 24.20
CA SER A 143 25.13 -13.59 24.77
C SER A 143 23.60 -13.63 24.80
N ALA A 144 22.99 -12.77 25.60
CA ALA A 144 21.54 -12.60 25.67
C ALA A 144 21.14 -11.13 25.67
N THR A 145 19.86 -10.84 25.47
CA THR A 145 19.35 -9.45 25.36
C THR A 145 19.25 -8.71 26.70
N THR A 146 19.38 -9.41 27.83
CA THR A 146 19.33 -8.85 29.18
C THR A 146 20.37 -9.50 30.10
N GLU A 147 20.73 -8.81 31.19
CA GLU A 147 21.66 -9.35 32.20
C GLU A 147 21.13 -10.62 32.87
N THR A 148 19.83 -10.66 33.19
CA THR A 148 19.20 -11.83 33.81
C THR A 148 19.27 -13.05 32.89
N ALA A 149 18.95 -12.89 31.61
CA ALA A 149 19.04 -13.99 30.65
C ALA A 149 20.50 -14.42 30.42
N LEU A 150 21.45 -13.49 30.43
CA LEU A 150 22.88 -13.81 30.31
C LEU A 150 23.40 -14.60 31.53
N ALA A 151 22.98 -14.21 32.74
CA ALA A 151 23.34 -14.92 33.97
C ALA A 151 22.78 -16.35 33.98
N GLU A 152 21.55 -16.55 33.51
CA GLU A 152 20.97 -17.89 33.37
C GLU A 152 21.68 -18.69 32.29
N LEU A 153 21.97 -18.08 31.14
CA LEU A 153 22.70 -18.71 30.04
C LEU A 153 24.06 -19.24 30.48
N ALA A 154 24.78 -18.48 31.33
CA ALA A 154 26.06 -18.88 31.90
C ALA A 154 26.00 -20.18 32.74
N THR A 155 24.82 -20.60 33.20
CA THR A 155 24.63 -21.89 33.86
C THR A 155 24.46 -23.07 32.89
N LYS A 156 24.14 -22.78 31.62
CA LYS A 156 23.75 -23.77 30.59
C LYS A 156 24.81 -23.99 29.51
N VAL A 157 25.71 -23.03 29.29
CA VAL A 157 26.77 -23.08 28.26
C VAL A 157 28.16 -22.77 28.85
N GLU A 158 29.23 -23.34 28.28
CA GLU A 158 30.57 -23.21 28.87
C GLU A 158 31.20 -21.82 28.67
N VAL A 159 30.84 -21.10 27.61
CA VAL A 159 31.44 -19.79 27.26
C VAL A 159 30.35 -18.73 27.13
N ALA A 160 29.98 -18.13 28.26
CA ALA A 160 29.16 -16.92 28.27
C ALA A 160 30.00 -15.68 27.94
N ALA A 161 29.44 -14.77 27.15
CA ALA A 161 29.99 -13.46 26.88
C ALA A 161 29.98 -12.59 28.14
N LYS A 162 30.90 -11.63 28.21
CA LYS A 162 30.94 -10.62 29.28
C LYS A 162 30.02 -9.42 29.00
N GLU A 163 29.49 -9.33 27.79
CA GLU A 163 28.68 -8.20 27.32
C GLU A 163 27.28 -8.70 26.98
N VAL A 164 26.27 -7.93 27.41
CA VAL A 164 24.86 -8.15 27.08
C VAL A 164 24.57 -7.58 25.69
N TRP A 165 23.58 -8.12 24.98
CA TRP A 165 23.19 -7.70 23.64
C TRP A 165 21.76 -7.15 23.55
N PRO A 166 21.41 -6.04 24.25
CA PRO A 166 20.09 -5.43 24.16
C PRO A 166 19.74 -5.00 22.74
N VAL A 167 18.45 -5.05 22.43
CA VAL A 167 17.88 -4.70 21.13
C VAL A 167 18.08 -3.21 20.85
N VAL A 168 18.64 -2.88 19.69
CA VAL A 168 18.79 -1.49 19.27
C VAL A 168 17.45 -0.93 18.82
N VAL A 169 17.09 0.25 19.30
CA VAL A 169 15.87 0.93 18.89
C VAL A 169 16.22 2.35 18.42
N PRO A 170 16.02 2.67 17.13
CA PRO A 170 16.32 4.00 16.64
C PRO A 170 15.29 5.03 17.09
N ALA A 171 15.80 6.21 17.46
CA ALA A 171 14.94 7.34 17.81
C ALA A 171 14.09 7.75 16.61
N SER A 172 12.79 7.91 16.82
CA SER A 172 11.87 8.46 15.81
C SER A 172 11.67 9.96 16.04
N GLY A 173 11.95 10.77 15.02
CA GLY A 173 11.52 12.18 15.00
C GLY A 173 10.01 12.35 14.73
N MET A 174 9.35 11.28 14.27
CA MET A 174 7.93 11.27 13.96
C MET A 174 7.10 10.86 15.18
N GLN A 175 6.12 11.69 15.52
CA GLN A 175 5.02 11.31 16.40
C GLN A 175 3.87 10.81 15.53
N LYS A 176 3.39 9.59 15.79
CA LYS A 176 2.20 9.09 15.10
C LYS A 176 0.96 9.89 15.55
N LEU A 177 0.20 10.41 14.58
CA LEU A 177 -1.13 10.95 14.82
C LEU A 177 -2.08 9.81 15.20
N ARG A 178 -2.63 9.86 16.41
CA ARG A 178 -3.60 8.87 16.91
C ARG A 178 -4.94 9.08 16.23
N ARG A 179 -5.49 8.02 15.64
CA ARG A 179 -6.87 7.99 15.11
C ARG A 179 -7.83 7.29 16.10
N GLY A 180 -7.28 6.56 17.08
CA GLY A 180 -7.95 6.15 18.32
C GLY A 180 -8.78 4.86 18.25
N GLY A 181 -8.68 4.08 17.18
CA GLY A 181 -9.63 2.99 16.89
C GLY A 181 -9.02 1.61 16.65
N VAL A 182 -7.68 1.44 16.68
CA VAL A 182 -7.04 0.17 16.32
C VAL A 182 -6.06 -0.35 17.39
N LEU A 183 -6.28 -1.55 17.92
CA LEU A 183 -5.38 -2.28 18.81
C LEU A 183 -4.55 -3.30 18.02
N GLY A 184 -3.23 -3.18 18.09
CA GLY A 184 -2.29 -4.15 17.55
C GLY A 184 -1.94 -5.26 18.53
N THR A 185 -1.82 -6.50 18.04
CA THR A 185 -1.32 -7.65 18.81
C THR A 185 -0.25 -8.39 18.01
N ILE A 186 0.68 -9.04 18.71
CA ILE A 186 1.74 -9.83 18.09
C ILE A 186 1.79 -11.19 18.78
N SER A 187 1.84 -12.26 17.99
CA SER A 187 2.09 -13.62 18.48
C SER A 187 2.96 -14.39 17.50
N PHE A 188 3.96 -15.10 18.03
CA PHE A 188 4.78 -16.04 17.26
C PHE A 188 4.10 -17.41 17.11
N ARG A 189 2.99 -17.64 17.84
CA ARG A 189 2.23 -18.89 17.80
C ARG A 189 1.23 -18.95 16.67
N SER A 190 1.01 -20.18 16.23
CA SER A 190 0.02 -20.50 15.21
C SER A 190 -1.43 -20.37 15.68
N ASP A 191 -1.68 -20.53 16.97
CA ASP A 191 -3.03 -20.43 17.54
C ASP A 191 -2.97 -19.55 18.79
N PRO A 192 -2.89 -18.21 18.62
CA PRO A 192 -2.85 -17.30 19.75
C PRO A 192 -4.20 -17.25 20.45
N ALA A 193 -4.19 -17.07 21.76
CA ALA A 193 -5.42 -16.85 22.51
C ALA A 193 -6.11 -15.57 22.01
N PRO A 194 -7.42 -15.60 21.68
CA PRO A 194 -8.12 -14.43 21.18
C PRO A 194 -8.22 -13.35 22.26
N ILE A 195 -8.00 -12.09 21.87
CA ILE A 195 -8.31 -10.95 22.74
C ILE A 195 -9.83 -10.75 22.74
N ALA A 196 -10.42 -10.56 23.93
CA ALA A 196 -11.83 -10.27 24.07
C ALA A 196 -12.24 -9.02 23.24
N ALA A 197 -13.38 -9.09 22.56
CA ALA A 197 -13.87 -7.97 21.75
C ALA A 197 -14.04 -6.70 22.60
N ILE A 198 -13.58 -5.56 22.07
CA ILE A 198 -13.63 -4.27 22.74
C ILE A 198 -14.47 -3.32 21.87
N GLU A 199 -15.57 -2.83 22.43
CA GLU A 199 -16.49 -1.94 21.71
C GLU A 199 -15.76 -0.70 21.18
N GLY A 200 -15.91 -0.42 19.87
CA GLY A 200 -15.30 0.72 19.19
C GLY A 200 -13.80 0.60 18.91
N ILE A 201 -13.17 -0.56 19.19
CA ILE A 201 -11.75 -0.80 18.93
C ILE A 201 -11.60 -2.03 18.05
N ARG A 202 -11.05 -1.83 16.85
CA ARG A 202 -10.68 -2.91 15.93
C ARG A 202 -9.37 -3.55 16.38
N VAL A 203 -9.29 -4.89 16.33
CA VAL A 203 -8.05 -5.62 16.60
C VAL A 203 -7.34 -5.94 15.28
N LEU A 204 -6.03 -5.75 15.23
CA LEU A 204 -5.18 -6.10 14.11
C LEU A 204 -3.98 -6.91 14.62
N SER A 205 -3.85 -8.15 14.19
CA SER A 205 -2.83 -9.08 14.68
C SER A 205 -1.69 -9.24 13.69
N LEU A 206 -0.48 -9.52 14.18
CA LEU A 206 0.67 -9.94 13.40
C LEU A 206 1.15 -11.28 13.95
N GLY A 207 1.16 -12.30 13.09
CA GLY A 207 1.53 -13.66 13.49
C GLY A 207 1.92 -14.55 12.32
N PRO A 208 2.04 -15.87 12.50
CA PRO A 208 2.41 -16.79 11.41
C PRO A 208 1.25 -17.06 10.43
N HIS A 209 0.03 -16.62 10.75
CA HIS A 209 -1.16 -16.81 9.92
C HIS A 209 -1.75 -15.51 9.38
N THR A 210 -2.40 -15.63 8.23
CA THR A 210 -3.12 -14.53 7.59
C THR A 210 -4.62 -14.72 7.75
N THR A 211 -5.32 -13.70 8.27
CA THR A 211 -6.79 -13.62 8.28
C THR A 211 -7.22 -12.24 7.79
N ARG A 212 -8.53 -11.92 7.84
CA ARG A 212 -9.00 -10.55 7.54
C ARG A 212 -8.38 -9.51 8.50
N GLU A 213 -8.17 -9.91 9.75
CA GLU A 213 -7.72 -9.06 10.85
C GLU A 213 -6.30 -9.41 11.31
N ALA A 214 -5.58 -10.25 10.55
CA ALA A 214 -4.22 -10.66 10.88
C ALA A 214 -3.32 -10.63 9.65
N PHE A 215 -2.07 -10.19 9.85
CA PHE A 215 -0.98 -10.32 8.89
C PHE A 215 -0.11 -11.52 9.22
N SER A 216 0.36 -12.22 8.19
CA SER A 216 1.56 -13.04 8.33
C SER A 216 2.77 -12.14 8.55
N PHE A 217 3.79 -12.60 9.28
CA PHE A 217 5.11 -11.97 9.31
C PHE A 217 5.71 -11.74 7.92
N THR A 218 5.27 -12.49 6.91
CA THR A 218 5.72 -12.32 5.52
C THR A 218 4.92 -11.28 4.72
N ASP A 219 3.82 -10.77 5.26
CA ASP A 219 2.89 -9.88 4.57
C ASP A 219 3.16 -8.39 4.79
N ILE A 220 4.01 -8.02 5.76
CA ILE A 220 4.22 -6.62 6.18
C ILE A 220 5.52 -6.47 6.99
N THR A 221 6.19 -5.31 6.90
CA THR A 221 7.30 -4.97 7.83
C THR A 221 6.80 -4.54 9.19
N LEU A 222 7.64 -4.61 10.22
CA LEU A 222 7.29 -4.14 11.56
C LEU A 222 6.85 -2.67 11.58
N ASP A 223 7.61 -1.80 10.94
CA ASP A 223 7.32 -0.36 10.89
C ASP A 223 5.98 -0.08 10.16
N GLN A 224 5.67 -0.81 9.09
CA GLN A 224 4.37 -0.72 8.41
C GLN A 224 3.23 -1.22 9.28
N PHE A 225 3.41 -2.30 10.05
CA PHE A 225 2.39 -2.78 11.00
C PHE A 225 2.13 -1.77 12.12
N LEU A 226 3.20 -1.24 12.74
CA LEU A 226 3.08 -0.21 13.78
C LEU A 226 2.44 1.09 13.26
N ALA A 227 2.65 1.42 11.98
CA ALA A 227 1.98 2.53 11.32
C ALA A 227 0.46 2.35 11.18
N LYS A 228 -0.07 1.14 11.37
CA LYS A 228 -1.51 0.82 11.21
C LYS A 228 -2.29 0.69 12.52
N ILE A 229 -1.62 0.68 13.67
CA ILE A 229 -2.24 0.47 15.00
C ILE A 229 -2.15 1.70 15.90
N ASP A 230 -3.17 2.02 16.70
CA ASP A 230 -3.13 3.13 17.67
C ASP A 230 -2.55 2.73 19.03
N TYR A 231 -2.64 1.43 19.36
CA TYR A 231 -2.19 0.82 20.61
C TYR A 231 -1.46 -0.50 20.30
N LEU A 232 -0.52 -0.94 21.14
CA LEU A 232 0.11 -2.26 21.03
C LEU A 232 -0.10 -3.05 22.33
N ALA A 233 -0.55 -4.29 22.25
CA ALA A 233 -0.65 -5.21 23.38
C ALA A 233 0.13 -6.50 23.11
N CYS A 234 1.02 -6.87 24.04
CA CYS A 234 1.83 -8.09 23.95
C CYS A 234 1.62 -8.95 25.19
N TYR A 235 0.75 -9.95 25.09
CA TYR A 235 0.38 -10.86 26.19
C TYR A 235 0.67 -12.34 25.88
N ASP A 236 0.77 -12.73 24.61
CA ASP A 236 1.20 -14.07 24.21
C ASP A 236 2.73 -14.10 24.12
N LEU A 237 3.36 -14.67 25.14
CA LEU A 237 4.82 -14.65 25.34
C LEU A 237 5.45 -16.05 25.37
N ALA A 238 4.67 -17.10 25.08
CA ALA A 238 5.11 -18.48 25.24
C ALA A 238 6.25 -18.87 24.27
N ASP A 239 6.20 -18.36 23.05
CA ASP A 239 7.18 -18.65 21.98
C ASP A 239 8.11 -17.47 21.71
N GLY A 240 8.30 -16.61 22.72
CA GLY A 240 9.25 -15.49 22.67
C GLY A 240 8.62 -14.13 22.95
N LEU A 241 9.47 -13.19 23.35
CA LEU A 241 9.09 -11.82 23.67
C LEU A 241 9.40 -10.92 22.46
N PRO A 242 8.40 -10.22 21.87
CA PRO A 242 8.63 -9.31 20.73
C PRO A 242 9.30 -7.99 21.16
N GLN A 243 10.54 -8.09 21.66
CA GLN A 243 11.32 -6.98 22.22
C GLN A 243 11.53 -5.86 21.20
N SER A 244 11.80 -6.19 19.94
CA SER A 244 11.98 -5.24 18.85
C SER A 244 10.70 -4.46 18.58
N ALA A 245 9.56 -5.13 18.51
CA ALA A 245 8.26 -4.47 18.30
C ALA A 245 7.87 -3.56 19.46
N ILE A 246 8.06 -4.02 20.70
CA ILE A 246 7.80 -3.22 21.91
C ILE A 246 8.69 -1.97 21.90
N GLY A 247 9.98 -2.12 21.63
CA GLY A 247 10.93 -1.02 21.55
C GLY A 247 10.52 0.02 20.51
N ARG A 248 10.26 -0.42 19.27
CA ARG A 248 9.85 0.46 18.17
C ARG A 248 8.54 1.19 18.48
N ALA A 249 7.55 0.52 19.07
CA ALA A 249 6.29 1.14 19.45
C ALA A 249 6.47 2.24 20.51
N LEU A 250 7.34 2.01 21.51
CA LEU A 250 7.67 3.02 22.52
C LEU A 250 8.34 4.26 21.90
N GLU A 251 9.27 4.08 20.95
CA GLU A 251 9.88 5.20 20.23
C GLU A 251 8.88 5.98 19.37
N LEU A 252 7.91 5.29 18.76
CA LEU A 252 6.79 5.91 18.03
C LEU A 252 5.73 6.57 18.96
N ARG A 253 5.91 6.46 20.28
CA ARG A 253 4.99 6.95 21.33
C ARG A 253 3.59 6.33 21.26
N LEU A 254 3.52 5.10 20.76
CA LEU A 254 2.34 4.25 20.85
C LEU A 254 2.19 3.79 22.31
N PRO A 255 0.98 3.84 22.91
CA PRO A 255 0.75 3.18 24.20
C PRO A 255 0.95 1.66 24.05
N VAL A 256 1.86 1.11 24.84
CA VAL A 256 2.18 -0.32 24.86
C VAL A 256 1.64 -0.94 26.15
N PHE A 257 0.86 -2.01 26.06
CA PHE A 257 0.30 -2.75 27.17
C PHE A 257 1.05 -4.07 27.35
N LEU A 258 1.56 -4.29 28.57
CA LEU A 258 2.36 -5.46 28.92
C LEU A 258 1.91 -6.09 30.26
N PRO A 259 2.13 -7.39 30.46
CA PRO A 259 2.04 -8.03 31.77
C PRO A 259 2.95 -7.36 32.82
N PRO A 260 2.52 -7.24 34.10
CA PRO A 260 3.32 -6.63 35.16
C PRO A 260 4.72 -7.24 35.35
N ALA A 261 4.89 -8.52 35.04
CA ALA A 261 6.16 -9.24 35.12
C ALA A 261 7.26 -8.65 34.19
N LEU A 262 6.89 -7.91 33.14
CA LEU A 262 7.82 -7.29 32.20
C LEU A 262 8.32 -5.91 32.63
N ARG A 263 7.92 -5.42 33.81
CA ARG A 263 8.37 -4.12 34.34
C ARG A 263 9.88 -4.03 34.56
N PRO A 264 10.57 -5.05 35.09
CA PRO A 264 12.04 -5.04 35.19
C PRO A 264 12.74 -5.00 33.82
N VAL A 265 12.09 -5.47 32.75
CA VAL A 265 12.68 -5.56 31.40
C VAL A 265 12.61 -4.22 30.67
N PHE A 266 11.44 -3.57 30.67
CA PHE A 266 11.17 -2.36 29.88
C PHE A 266 11.01 -1.06 30.69
N GLY A 267 11.09 -1.12 32.03
CA GLY A 267 11.09 0.06 32.88
C GLY A 267 9.71 0.71 33.06
N GLN A 268 9.63 2.04 32.91
CA GLN A 268 8.41 2.82 33.19
C GLN A 268 7.66 3.28 31.92
N GLY A 269 8.11 2.86 30.73
CA GLY A 269 7.51 3.28 29.46
C GLY A 269 6.12 2.67 29.19
N PRO A 270 5.98 1.33 29.23
CA PRO A 270 4.71 0.65 29.01
C PRO A 270 3.66 0.86 30.11
N VAL A 271 2.41 0.59 29.78
CA VAL A 271 1.29 0.44 30.71
C VAL A 271 1.23 -1.02 31.16
N TYR A 272 1.46 -1.26 32.45
CA TYR A 272 1.47 -2.60 33.01
C TYR A 272 0.10 -2.96 33.59
N ALA A 273 -0.53 -4.01 33.06
CA ALA A 273 -1.82 -4.50 33.53
C ALA A 273 -2.01 -5.99 33.15
N PRO A 274 -2.75 -6.77 33.96
CA PRO A 274 -3.24 -8.09 33.55
C PRO A 274 -4.08 -8.03 32.26
N ALA A 275 -4.13 -9.13 31.50
CA ALA A 275 -4.85 -9.17 30.21
C ALA A 275 -6.36 -8.89 30.37
N GLU A 276 -6.94 -9.30 31.49
CA GLU A 276 -8.35 -9.13 31.83
C GLU A 276 -8.73 -7.65 32.04
N GLU A 277 -7.76 -6.81 32.42
CA GLU A 277 -7.97 -5.37 32.61
C GLU A 277 -7.80 -4.56 31.31
N LEU A 278 -7.29 -5.17 30.23
CA LEU A 278 -6.97 -4.48 28.98
C LEU A 278 -8.18 -3.69 28.40
N PRO A 279 -9.40 -4.25 28.31
CA PRO A 279 -10.55 -3.51 27.78
C PRO A 279 -10.86 -2.23 28.57
N GLN A 280 -10.84 -2.32 29.92
CA GLN A 280 -11.13 -1.17 30.78
C GLN A 280 -10.07 -0.07 30.65
N ARG A 281 -8.79 -0.46 30.51
CA ARG A 281 -7.67 0.47 30.35
C ARG A 281 -7.73 1.20 28.99
N LEU A 282 -8.01 0.46 27.92
CA LEU A 282 -8.15 1.02 26.57
C LEU A 282 -9.32 2.00 26.47
N GLN A 283 -10.49 1.66 27.02
CA GLN A 283 -11.65 2.57 27.05
C GLN A 283 -11.35 3.87 27.80
N ARG A 284 -10.59 3.82 28.91
CA ARG A 284 -10.16 5.02 29.64
C ARG A 284 -9.20 5.88 28.82
N LEU A 285 -8.26 5.26 28.11
CA LEU A 285 -7.29 5.96 27.26
C LEU A 285 -7.93 6.56 26.01
N ALA A 286 -8.87 5.87 25.38
CA ALA A 286 -9.60 6.38 24.22
C ALA A 286 -10.42 7.64 24.54
N LYS A 287 -10.90 7.77 25.78
CA LYS A 287 -11.62 8.96 26.27
C LYS A 287 -10.70 10.15 26.61
N GLN A 288 -9.39 9.94 26.73
CA GLN A 288 -8.44 11.01 27.03
C GLN A 288 -7.98 11.69 25.74
N ARG A 289 -8.07 13.03 25.67
CA ARG A 289 -7.47 13.77 24.55
C ARG A 289 -5.95 13.51 24.51
N PRO A 290 -5.37 13.22 23.34
CA PRO A 290 -3.93 13.04 23.23
C PRO A 290 -3.23 14.34 23.67
N THR A 291 -2.50 14.28 24.77
CA THR A 291 -1.65 15.37 25.20
C THR A 291 -0.34 15.31 24.40
N ALA A 292 0.02 16.40 23.73
CA ALA A 292 1.30 16.53 23.05
C ALA A 292 2.41 16.56 24.12
N GLY A 293 2.98 15.40 24.42
CA GLY A 293 4.11 15.28 25.33
C GLY A 293 5.38 15.82 24.68
N ALA A 294 5.81 17.02 25.08
CA ALA A 294 7.12 17.56 24.74
C ALA A 294 8.25 16.65 25.27
N GLY A 295 9.23 16.34 24.40
CA GLY A 295 10.63 16.04 24.75
C GLY A 295 10.96 15.06 25.88
N ARG A 296 10.10 14.12 26.29
CA ARG A 296 10.45 13.15 27.34
C ARG A 296 11.54 12.19 26.82
N LYS A 297 12.69 12.18 27.49
CA LYS A 297 13.75 11.20 27.27
C LYS A 297 13.20 9.79 27.53
N ARG A 298 13.65 8.82 26.72
CA ARG A 298 13.32 7.40 26.88
C ARG A 298 13.61 6.95 28.30
N ALA A 299 12.66 6.24 28.91
CA ALA A 299 12.91 5.62 30.21
C ALA A 299 14.01 4.56 30.07
N PRO A 300 14.88 4.38 31.08
CA PRO A 300 15.85 3.30 31.09
C PRO A 300 15.15 1.94 30.91
N SER A 301 15.76 1.07 30.11
CA SER A 301 15.29 -0.29 29.82
C SER A 301 16.48 -1.23 29.90
N ALA A 302 16.28 -2.41 30.48
CA ALA A 302 17.33 -3.44 30.58
C ALA A 302 17.56 -4.16 29.24
N SER A 303 16.54 -4.17 28.37
CA SER A 303 16.55 -4.93 27.12
C SER A 303 16.71 -4.08 25.86
N LEU A 304 16.60 -2.75 25.97
CA LEU A 304 16.63 -1.85 24.83
C LEU A 304 17.82 -0.89 24.93
N CYS A 305 18.53 -0.70 23.83
CA CYS A 305 19.60 0.30 23.70
C CYS A 305 19.30 1.31 22.59
N SER A 306 20.00 2.43 22.61
CA SER A 306 19.96 3.47 21.59
C SER A 306 20.95 3.16 20.47
N VAL A 307 20.75 3.81 19.32
CA VAL A 307 21.70 3.72 18.18
C VAL A 307 23.12 4.08 18.61
N SER A 308 23.28 5.08 19.48
CA SER A 308 24.61 5.51 19.95
C SER A 308 25.27 4.45 20.83
N GLU A 309 24.51 3.76 21.69
CA GLU A 309 25.04 2.68 22.53
C GLU A 309 25.44 1.47 21.68
N PHE A 310 24.61 1.12 20.69
CA PHE A 310 24.93 0.05 19.73
C PHE A 310 26.14 0.39 18.86
N ALA A 311 26.21 1.59 18.29
CA ALA A 311 27.36 2.05 17.52
C ALA A 311 28.64 2.08 18.37
N GLY A 312 28.54 2.50 19.63
CA GLY A 312 29.64 2.45 20.60
C GLY A 312 30.11 1.02 20.88
N ARG A 313 29.19 0.06 20.96
CA ARG A 313 29.51 -1.37 21.06
C ARG A 313 30.28 -1.85 19.83
N LEU A 314 29.79 -1.57 18.63
CA LEU A 314 30.49 -1.94 17.40
C LEU A 314 31.88 -1.32 17.33
N LEU A 315 32.02 -0.04 17.70
CA LEU A 315 33.31 0.63 17.73
C LEU A 315 34.31 -0.03 18.70
N ARG A 316 33.85 -0.52 19.87
CA ARG A 316 34.70 -1.25 20.83
C ARG A 316 35.08 -2.64 20.32
N LEU A 317 34.14 -3.37 19.72
CA LEU A 317 34.34 -4.76 19.33
C LEU A 317 35.10 -4.91 18.01
N ILE A 318 34.80 -4.03 17.06
CA ILE A 318 35.29 -4.01 15.68
C ILE A 318 36.42 -2.97 15.58
N GLY A 319 36.15 -1.71 15.94
CA GLY A 319 36.98 -0.55 15.59
C GLY A 319 36.26 0.33 14.55
N PRO A 320 36.80 1.51 14.16
CA PRO A 320 36.13 2.40 13.22
C PRO A 320 35.94 1.74 11.85
N ALA A 321 34.85 2.10 11.17
CA ALA A 321 34.56 1.61 9.83
C ALA A 321 35.65 2.04 8.83
N ALA A 322 36.10 1.10 7.98
CA ALA A 322 37.17 1.34 7.02
C ALA A 322 36.73 2.21 5.82
N ARG A 323 35.42 2.30 5.56
CA ARG A 323 34.81 3.13 4.52
C ARG A 323 33.61 3.85 5.10
N ARG A 324 33.50 5.17 4.87
CA ARG A 324 32.23 5.88 5.09
C ARG A 324 31.33 5.58 3.89
N SER A 325 30.31 4.75 4.07
CA SER A 325 29.21 4.65 3.10
C SER A 325 28.55 6.04 2.94
N PRO A 326 28.10 6.41 1.73
CA PRO A 326 27.36 7.65 1.54
C PRO A 326 26.17 7.70 2.49
N ARG A 327 26.03 8.82 3.23
CA ARG A 327 24.85 9.05 4.07
C ARG A 327 23.59 9.00 3.20
N ARG A 328 22.64 8.19 3.64
CA ARG A 328 21.34 7.91 3.03
C ARG A 328 20.63 9.21 2.57
N ARG A 329 20.17 9.26 1.32
CA ARG A 329 19.29 10.34 0.83
C ARG A 329 17.98 10.32 1.65
N ALA A 330 17.50 11.51 2.00
CA ALA A 330 16.18 11.71 2.61
C ALA A 330 15.06 11.16 1.71
N ALA A 331 13.86 10.97 2.26
CA ALA A 331 12.67 10.58 1.50
C ALA A 331 12.56 11.46 0.24
N SER A 332 12.33 10.85 -0.92
CA SER A 332 12.23 11.61 -2.16
C SER A 332 10.91 12.36 -2.20
N ASP A 333 10.86 13.52 -2.86
CA ASP A 333 9.61 14.23 -3.10
C ASP A 333 8.72 13.52 -4.14
N ARG A 334 8.97 12.25 -4.47
CA ARG A 334 8.28 11.53 -5.55
C ARG A 334 7.07 10.77 -5.06
N LEU A 335 6.07 10.69 -5.92
CA LEU A 335 4.88 9.86 -5.75
C LEU A 335 4.73 8.91 -6.92
N PHE A 336 4.42 7.64 -6.64
CA PHE A 336 3.99 6.71 -7.68
C PHE A 336 2.46 6.71 -7.76
N LEU A 337 1.91 7.14 -8.89
CA LEU A 337 0.46 7.15 -9.15
C LEU A 337 0.11 5.96 -10.05
N ILE A 338 -0.40 4.88 -9.46
CA ILE A 338 -0.65 3.61 -10.15
C ILE A 338 -2.12 3.48 -10.52
N SER A 339 -2.44 3.47 -11.82
CA SER A 339 -3.82 3.29 -12.29
C SER A 339 -4.09 1.84 -12.72
N SER A 340 -5.15 1.23 -12.20
CA SER A 340 -5.70 0.00 -12.76
C SER A 340 -6.19 0.20 -14.20
N ASN A 341 -6.20 -0.87 -15.01
CA ASN A 341 -6.81 -0.85 -16.33
C ASN A 341 -8.28 -1.27 -16.23
N GLY A 342 -9.18 -0.29 -16.32
CA GLY A 342 -10.60 -0.55 -16.49
C GLY A 342 -10.97 -0.73 -17.97
N VAL A 343 -12.28 -0.84 -18.25
CA VAL A 343 -12.79 -0.78 -19.63
C VAL A 343 -12.46 0.57 -20.30
N GLY A 344 -12.32 1.65 -19.52
CA GLY A 344 -11.92 2.98 -20.01
C GLY A 344 -10.87 3.68 -19.14
N ILE A 345 -10.70 4.99 -19.33
CA ILE A 345 -9.63 5.81 -18.72
C ILE A 345 -9.97 6.39 -17.33
N GLY A 346 -11.07 5.98 -16.70
CA GLY A 346 -11.60 6.65 -15.51
C GLY A 346 -10.66 6.65 -14.29
N HIS A 347 -9.93 5.55 -14.03
CA HIS A 347 -8.91 5.47 -12.97
C HIS A 347 -7.74 6.43 -13.23
N LEU A 348 -7.26 6.45 -14.48
CA LEU A 348 -6.18 7.35 -14.90
C LEU A 348 -6.61 8.82 -14.76
N THR A 349 -7.81 9.15 -15.20
CA THR A 349 -8.37 10.51 -15.09
C THR A 349 -8.45 10.98 -13.65
N ARG A 350 -8.88 10.14 -12.70
CA ARG A 350 -8.93 10.56 -11.28
C ARG A 350 -7.53 10.78 -10.69
N LEU A 351 -6.55 9.95 -11.03
CA LEU A 351 -5.17 10.18 -10.62
C LEU A 351 -4.60 11.47 -11.24
N LEU A 352 -4.93 11.78 -12.49
CA LEU A 352 -4.62 13.09 -13.09
C LEU A 352 -5.29 14.24 -12.33
N SER A 353 -6.57 14.10 -11.95
CA SER A 353 -7.28 15.12 -11.16
C SER A 353 -6.58 15.42 -9.84
N VAL A 354 -6.06 14.39 -9.17
CA VAL A 354 -5.27 14.50 -7.94
C VAL A 354 -3.91 15.13 -8.23
N ALA A 355 -3.18 14.64 -9.23
CA ALA A 355 -1.85 15.11 -9.58
C ALA A 355 -1.80 16.61 -9.92
N ARG A 356 -2.81 17.11 -10.63
CA ARG A 356 -2.95 18.53 -10.99
C ARG A 356 -3.06 19.47 -9.79
N ARG A 357 -3.40 18.94 -8.61
CA ARG A 357 -3.67 19.70 -7.39
C ARG A 357 -2.67 19.38 -6.27
N LEU A 358 -1.64 18.59 -6.55
CA LEU A 358 -0.50 18.42 -5.65
C LEU A 358 0.33 19.71 -5.63
N SER A 359 1.07 19.91 -4.55
CA SER A 359 2.03 21.02 -4.48
C SER A 359 3.23 20.78 -5.40
N PRO A 360 3.87 21.85 -5.90
CA PRO A 360 4.95 21.74 -6.89
C PRO A 360 6.19 21.00 -6.39
N GLU A 361 6.37 20.85 -5.09
CA GLU A 361 7.50 20.12 -4.51
C GLU A 361 7.38 18.62 -4.79
N LEU A 362 6.15 18.10 -4.91
CA LEU A 362 5.93 16.68 -5.16
C LEU A 362 6.01 16.36 -6.65
N GLU A 363 6.80 15.34 -6.98
CA GLU A 363 7.01 14.84 -8.33
C GLU A 363 6.16 13.56 -8.57
N PRO A 364 4.96 13.66 -9.15
CA PRO A 364 4.15 12.50 -9.50
C PRO A 364 4.70 11.78 -10.74
N ILE A 365 4.94 10.47 -10.59
CA ILE A 365 5.31 9.55 -11.67
C ILE A 365 4.18 8.54 -11.84
N PHE A 366 3.58 8.50 -13.02
CA PHE A 366 2.47 7.59 -13.30
C PHE A 366 2.97 6.20 -13.67
N ILE A 367 2.38 5.17 -13.08
CA ILE A 367 2.54 3.78 -13.53
C ILE A 367 1.16 3.33 -13.99
N THR A 368 0.92 3.35 -15.30
CA THR A 368 -0.44 3.13 -15.82
C THR A 368 -0.55 1.82 -16.59
N PHE A 369 -1.62 1.09 -16.30
CA PHE A 369 -2.03 -0.07 -17.08
C PHE A 369 -2.98 0.29 -18.23
N SER A 370 -3.37 1.56 -18.35
CA SER A 370 -4.29 2.04 -19.36
C SER A 370 -3.58 2.29 -20.68
N GLN A 371 -4.22 1.91 -21.79
CA GLN A 371 -3.77 2.29 -23.13
C GLN A 371 -3.88 3.81 -23.39
N GLY A 372 -4.63 4.55 -22.54
CA GLY A 372 -4.74 6.01 -22.60
C GLY A 372 -3.52 6.76 -22.08
N VAL A 373 -2.33 6.15 -22.10
CA VAL A 373 -1.11 6.68 -21.50
C VAL A 373 -0.64 8.00 -22.11
N ALA A 374 -0.91 8.24 -23.40
CA ALA A 374 -0.58 9.50 -24.07
C ALA A 374 -1.22 10.74 -23.41
N ILE A 375 -2.33 10.56 -22.68
CA ILE A 375 -2.95 11.63 -21.89
C ILE A 375 -2.00 12.10 -20.79
N VAL A 376 -1.24 11.21 -20.16
CA VAL A 376 -0.31 11.56 -19.08
C VAL A 376 0.77 12.51 -19.59
N GLU A 377 1.32 12.20 -20.77
CA GLU A 377 2.28 13.05 -21.48
C GLU A 377 1.68 14.42 -21.83
N GLN A 378 0.44 14.46 -22.32
CA GLN A 378 -0.26 15.70 -22.65
C GLN A 378 -0.39 16.65 -21.44
N PHE A 379 -0.49 16.10 -20.22
CA PHE A 379 -0.52 16.86 -18.97
C PHE A 379 0.88 17.16 -18.40
N GLY A 380 1.95 16.76 -19.07
CA GLY A 380 3.33 17.07 -18.69
C GLY A 380 3.89 16.19 -17.57
N TYR A 381 3.30 15.02 -17.30
CA TYR A 381 3.76 14.12 -16.25
C TYR A 381 4.63 12.99 -16.78
N ALA A 382 5.63 12.59 -15.98
CA ALA A 382 6.42 11.40 -16.24
C ALA A 382 5.57 10.14 -16.07
N PHE A 383 5.78 9.13 -16.91
CA PHE A 383 5.03 7.89 -16.85
C PHE A 383 5.84 6.65 -17.25
N ARG A 384 5.38 5.50 -16.77
CA ARG A 384 5.73 4.16 -17.22
C ARG A 384 4.44 3.43 -17.59
N TYR A 385 4.32 3.02 -18.85
CA TYR A 385 3.26 2.11 -19.27
C TYR A 385 3.65 0.67 -18.92
N MET A 386 2.70 -0.07 -18.36
CA MET A 386 2.83 -1.50 -18.09
C MET A 386 1.55 -2.19 -18.58
N PRO A 387 1.60 -3.19 -19.49
CA PRO A 387 0.37 -3.82 -19.97
C PRO A 387 -0.41 -4.48 -18.83
N SER A 388 -1.73 -4.31 -18.84
CA SER A 388 -2.62 -5.05 -17.93
C SER A 388 -2.62 -6.55 -18.25
N GLN A 389 -3.05 -7.37 -17.29
CA GLN A 389 -3.11 -8.82 -17.46
C GLN A 389 -3.86 -9.25 -18.74
N LEU A 390 -5.03 -8.65 -18.98
CA LEU A 390 -5.86 -8.93 -20.16
C LEU A 390 -5.15 -8.53 -21.46
N HIS A 391 -4.50 -7.37 -21.50
CA HIS A 391 -3.78 -6.91 -22.69
C HIS A 391 -2.49 -7.69 -22.95
N ALA A 392 -1.82 -8.16 -21.89
CA ALA A 392 -0.62 -8.97 -22.02
C ALA A 392 -0.93 -10.41 -22.46
N GLY A 393 -2.18 -10.88 -22.30
CA GLY A 393 -2.56 -12.26 -22.58
C GLY A 393 -1.91 -13.27 -21.62
N ILE A 394 -1.53 -12.83 -20.42
CA ILE A 394 -0.83 -13.63 -19.40
C ILE A 394 -1.84 -14.04 -18.33
N ASP A 395 -1.66 -15.20 -17.69
CA ASP A 395 -2.49 -15.55 -16.54
C ASP A 395 -2.29 -14.60 -15.35
N TYR A 396 -3.30 -14.49 -14.49
CA TYR A 396 -3.30 -13.53 -13.39
C TYR A 396 -2.14 -13.73 -12.40
N ALA A 397 -1.74 -14.97 -12.11
CA ALA A 397 -0.68 -15.25 -11.15
C ALA A 397 0.70 -14.88 -11.73
N THR A 398 0.96 -15.27 -12.98
CA THR A 398 2.21 -14.94 -13.67
C THR A 398 2.34 -13.44 -13.91
N TRP A 399 1.26 -12.77 -14.31
CA TRP A 399 1.26 -11.32 -14.48
C TRP A 399 1.57 -10.59 -13.17
N ASN A 400 1.02 -11.03 -12.03
CA ASN A 400 1.35 -10.43 -10.73
C ASN A 400 2.81 -10.66 -10.30
N ARG A 401 3.42 -11.80 -10.64
CA ARG A 401 4.85 -12.03 -10.38
C ARG A 401 5.73 -11.11 -11.22
N TRP A 402 5.39 -10.93 -12.49
CA TRP A 402 6.08 -9.98 -13.38
C TRP A 402 5.91 -8.53 -12.90
N LEU A 403 4.67 -8.13 -12.58
CA LEU A 403 4.38 -6.78 -12.09
C LEU A 403 5.20 -6.47 -10.83
N ARG A 404 5.30 -7.43 -9.91
CA ARG A 404 6.16 -7.26 -8.73
C ARG A 404 7.61 -6.99 -9.11
N ALA A 405 8.19 -7.79 -9.99
CA ALA A 405 9.60 -7.62 -10.38
C ALA A 405 9.87 -6.24 -11.01
N GLU A 406 8.98 -5.76 -11.89
CA GLU A 406 9.11 -4.42 -12.49
C GLU A 406 8.95 -3.31 -11.46
N LEU A 407 7.98 -3.44 -10.54
CA LEU A 407 7.78 -2.45 -9.48
C LEU A 407 8.94 -2.42 -8.50
N ASP A 408 9.49 -3.58 -8.12
CA ASP A 408 10.66 -3.69 -7.25
C ASP A 408 11.85 -2.91 -7.86
N GLU A 409 12.11 -3.02 -9.17
CA GLU A 409 13.17 -2.25 -9.84
C GLU A 409 12.89 -0.73 -9.81
N LEU A 410 11.66 -0.33 -10.10
CA LEU A 410 11.28 1.09 -10.08
C LEU A 410 11.37 1.69 -8.68
N LEU A 411 10.94 0.95 -7.66
CA LEU A 411 10.99 1.38 -6.26
C LEU A 411 12.43 1.50 -5.78
N ALA A 412 13.33 0.61 -6.20
CA ALA A 412 14.75 0.65 -5.85
C ALA A 412 15.41 1.92 -6.41
N THR A 413 14.98 2.31 -7.60
CA THR A 413 15.54 3.46 -8.32
C THR A 413 14.97 4.80 -7.82
N HIS A 414 13.65 4.86 -7.59
CA HIS A 414 12.98 6.14 -7.36
C HIS A 414 12.70 6.43 -5.88
N ASN A 415 12.56 5.39 -5.04
CA ASN A 415 12.26 5.48 -3.60
C ASN A 415 11.17 6.52 -3.25
N PRO A 416 9.94 6.37 -3.78
CA PRO A 416 8.87 7.37 -3.63
C PRO A 416 8.41 7.52 -2.17
N ALA A 417 8.00 8.73 -1.78
CA ALA A 417 7.38 8.99 -0.47
C ALA A 417 6.05 8.26 -0.30
N ALA A 418 5.25 8.14 -1.36
CA ALA A 418 4.03 7.34 -1.34
C ALA A 418 3.70 6.70 -2.69
N ILE A 419 2.96 5.59 -2.62
CA ILE A 419 2.38 4.86 -3.74
C ILE A 419 0.86 5.02 -3.62
N VAL A 420 0.25 5.68 -4.60
CA VAL A 420 -1.20 5.92 -4.69
C VAL A 420 -1.76 5.02 -5.77
N PHE A 421 -2.55 4.02 -5.39
CA PHE A 421 -3.23 3.12 -6.31
C PHE A 421 -4.70 3.52 -6.49
N ASP A 422 -5.15 3.72 -7.73
CA ASP A 422 -6.58 3.87 -8.06
C ASP A 422 -7.08 2.62 -8.81
N GLY A 423 -8.00 1.90 -8.17
CA GLY A 423 -8.55 0.64 -8.65
C GLY A 423 -9.59 0.08 -7.70
N ASN A 424 -10.50 -0.79 -8.17
CA ASN A 424 -11.42 -1.47 -7.26
C ASN A 424 -10.74 -2.63 -6.51
N ASN A 425 -9.73 -3.24 -7.11
CA ASN A 425 -9.02 -4.40 -6.54
C ASN A 425 -7.50 -4.15 -6.58
N PRO A 426 -6.86 -3.91 -5.42
CA PRO A 426 -5.42 -3.85 -5.32
C PRO A 426 -4.76 -5.15 -5.79
N TYR A 427 -3.83 -5.05 -6.74
CA TYR A 427 -3.17 -6.22 -7.29
C TYR A 427 -2.15 -6.81 -6.31
N PRO A 428 -2.10 -8.15 -6.12
CA PRO A 428 -1.10 -8.80 -5.27
C PRO A 428 0.34 -8.39 -5.57
N GLY A 429 0.70 -8.16 -6.84
CA GLY A 429 2.03 -7.69 -7.23
C GLY A 429 2.38 -6.31 -6.66
N ILE A 430 1.42 -5.37 -6.64
CA ILE A 430 1.61 -4.04 -6.03
C ILE A 430 1.81 -4.18 -4.52
N LEU A 431 0.93 -4.95 -3.86
CA LEU A 431 1.01 -5.16 -2.41
C LEU A 431 2.33 -5.81 -2.03
N ALA A 432 2.75 -6.86 -2.75
CA ALA A 432 3.99 -7.58 -2.48
C ALA A 432 5.24 -6.70 -2.67
N SER A 433 5.24 -5.80 -3.66
CA SER A 433 6.37 -4.87 -3.88
C SER A 433 6.45 -3.82 -2.78
N ALA A 434 5.29 -3.32 -2.33
CA ALA A 434 5.22 -2.30 -1.31
C ALA A 434 5.64 -2.78 0.09
N VAL A 435 5.51 -4.08 0.39
CA VAL A 435 5.97 -4.67 1.65
C VAL A 435 7.47 -4.43 1.88
N HIS A 436 8.28 -4.40 0.81
CA HIS A 436 9.72 -4.17 0.91
C HIS A 436 10.10 -2.67 0.95
N GLN A 437 9.12 -1.77 0.92
CA GLN A 437 9.31 -0.32 1.02
C GLN A 437 8.78 0.21 2.36
N PRO A 438 9.53 0.06 3.47
CA PRO A 438 9.07 0.51 4.79
C PRO A 438 8.85 2.03 4.86
N ARG A 439 9.45 2.79 3.93
CA ARG A 439 9.39 4.25 3.88
C ARG A 439 8.29 4.80 2.98
N SER A 440 7.86 4.04 1.97
CA SER A 440 6.78 4.49 1.09
C SER A 440 5.44 4.23 1.76
N ARG A 441 4.62 5.28 1.87
CA ARG A 441 3.25 5.14 2.34
C ARG A 441 2.34 4.61 1.24
N LEU A 442 1.32 3.86 1.61
CA LEU A 442 0.36 3.30 0.66
C LEU A 442 -0.98 4.02 0.76
N CYS A 443 -1.44 4.58 -0.36
CA CYS A 443 -2.77 5.15 -0.51
C CYS A 443 -3.59 4.36 -1.51
N TRP A 444 -4.84 4.03 -1.15
CA TRP A 444 -5.81 3.43 -2.06
C TRP A 444 -6.92 4.41 -2.35
N ILE A 445 -7.10 4.78 -3.62
CA ILE A 445 -8.31 5.45 -4.09
C ILE A 445 -9.30 4.36 -4.53
N ARG A 446 -10.32 4.14 -3.71
CA ARG A 446 -11.35 3.11 -3.90
C ARG A 446 -12.69 3.79 -4.14
N ARG A 447 -13.38 3.48 -5.23
CA ARG A 447 -14.75 3.98 -5.45
C ARG A 447 -15.77 3.12 -4.69
N GLY A 448 -16.84 3.76 -4.22
CA GLY A 448 -18.05 3.10 -3.72
C GLY A 448 -18.94 2.54 -4.86
N MET A 449 -20.22 2.35 -4.58
CA MET A 449 -21.23 1.83 -5.53
C MET A 449 -20.88 0.44 -6.09
N TRP A 450 -20.24 -0.40 -5.28
CA TRP A 450 -20.00 -1.79 -5.67
C TRP A 450 -21.34 -2.52 -5.82
N ARG A 451 -21.44 -3.41 -6.81
CA ARG A 451 -22.62 -4.27 -6.92
C ARG A 451 -22.73 -5.15 -5.67
N PRO A 452 -23.94 -5.50 -5.20
CA PRO A 452 -24.11 -6.44 -4.10
C PRO A 452 -23.46 -7.81 -4.33
N THR A 453 -23.26 -8.20 -5.58
CA THR A 453 -22.60 -9.44 -6.01
C THR A 453 -21.07 -9.35 -6.06
N HIS A 454 -20.50 -8.14 -5.88
CA HIS A 454 -19.04 -7.98 -5.87
C HIS A 454 -18.46 -8.63 -4.62
N ASP A 455 -17.34 -9.34 -4.76
CA ASP A 455 -16.73 -10.06 -3.65
C ASP A 455 -16.28 -9.08 -2.55
N PRO A 456 -16.89 -9.11 -1.35
CA PRO A 456 -16.52 -8.22 -0.25
C PRO A 456 -15.10 -8.50 0.27
N SER A 457 -14.50 -9.67 -0.04
CA SER A 457 -13.16 -10.04 0.41
C SER A 457 -12.08 -9.07 -0.09
N PHE A 458 -12.30 -8.38 -1.21
CA PHE A 458 -11.37 -7.36 -1.71
C PHE A 458 -11.22 -6.16 -0.77
N LEU A 459 -12.21 -5.87 0.08
CA LEU A 459 -12.10 -4.84 1.11
C LEU A 459 -11.03 -5.19 2.16
N ASN A 460 -10.68 -6.47 2.31
CA ASN A 460 -9.61 -6.89 3.21
C ASN A 460 -8.26 -6.29 2.80
N ALA A 461 -8.07 -5.93 1.52
CA ALA A 461 -6.86 -5.28 1.05
C ALA A 461 -6.62 -3.93 1.74
N ALA A 462 -7.67 -3.26 2.25
CA ALA A 462 -7.57 -1.99 2.97
C ALA A 462 -6.56 -2.03 4.13
N ARG A 463 -6.40 -3.19 4.78
CA ARG A 463 -5.40 -3.36 5.86
C ARG A 463 -3.98 -3.04 5.38
N HIS A 464 -3.65 -3.30 4.11
CA HIS A 464 -2.31 -3.04 3.59
C HIS A 464 -2.06 -1.54 3.35
N PHE A 465 -3.09 -0.71 3.25
CA PHE A 465 -2.97 0.71 2.99
C PHE A 465 -2.88 1.54 4.28
N ASP A 466 -2.18 2.67 4.22
CA ASP A 466 -2.08 3.64 5.32
C ASP A 466 -3.21 4.68 5.23
N LEU A 467 -3.72 4.88 4.02
CA LEU A 467 -4.86 5.73 3.72
C LEU A 467 -5.73 5.04 2.66
N VAL A 468 -7.04 5.00 2.91
CA VAL A 468 -8.03 4.68 1.89
C VAL A 468 -8.86 5.93 1.67
N ILE A 469 -8.80 6.49 0.47
CA ILE A 469 -9.65 7.60 0.03
C ILE A 469 -10.82 6.98 -0.73
N GLU A 470 -12.05 7.32 -0.33
CA GLU A 470 -13.25 7.00 -1.08
C GLU A 470 -13.84 8.27 -1.71
N PRO A 471 -13.66 8.45 -3.03
CA PRO A 471 -14.39 9.47 -3.75
C PRO A 471 -15.88 9.15 -3.67
N ASP A 472 -16.64 10.04 -3.05
CA ASP A 472 -18.08 9.90 -2.90
C ASP A 472 -18.75 9.94 -4.27
N ASP A 473 -20.01 9.50 -4.28
CA ASP A 473 -20.86 9.48 -5.47
C ASP A 473 -22.07 10.38 -5.22
N ILE A 474 -22.54 11.12 -6.23
CA ILE A 474 -23.80 11.86 -6.10
C ILE A 474 -24.95 10.91 -5.77
N ALA A 475 -24.93 9.68 -6.29
CA ALA A 475 -25.92 8.65 -6.03
C ALA A 475 -25.60 7.76 -4.82
N SER A 476 -24.73 8.20 -3.89
CA SER A 476 -24.24 7.34 -2.80
C SER A 476 -25.31 6.75 -1.88
N THR A 477 -26.49 7.38 -1.78
CA THR A 477 -27.64 6.84 -1.05
C THR A 477 -28.24 5.58 -1.68
N ARG A 478 -27.87 5.24 -2.92
CA ARG A 478 -28.21 3.99 -3.59
C ARG A 478 -27.14 2.91 -3.47
N ASP A 479 -26.01 3.20 -2.82
CA ASP A 479 -24.97 2.19 -2.61
C ASP A 479 -25.47 1.09 -1.67
N ARG A 480 -25.67 -0.11 -2.22
CA ARG A 480 -26.09 -1.31 -1.49
C ARG A 480 -24.98 -2.35 -1.41
N GLY A 481 -23.80 -2.01 -1.92
CA GLY A 481 -22.65 -2.89 -2.00
C GLY A 481 -21.93 -3.09 -0.66
N ALA A 482 -20.82 -3.82 -0.72
CA ALA A 482 -19.95 -4.01 0.42
C ALA A 482 -19.30 -2.68 0.88
N THR A 483 -19.04 -1.75 -0.04
CA THR A 483 -18.44 -0.44 0.23
C THR A 483 -19.28 0.41 1.17
N ALA A 484 -20.61 0.40 1.01
CA ALA A 484 -21.54 1.13 1.87
C ALA A 484 -21.39 0.80 3.36
N ARG A 485 -21.01 -0.45 3.68
CA ARG A 485 -20.84 -0.95 5.05
C ARG A 485 -19.47 -0.65 5.64
N SER A 486 -18.55 -0.09 4.85
CA SER A 486 -17.16 0.20 5.22
C SER A 486 -16.82 1.70 5.12
N ARG A 487 -17.84 2.58 5.08
CA ARG A 487 -17.65 4.04 4.94
C ARG A 487 -16.92 4.68 6.12
N GLU A 488 -17.03 4.10 7.31
CA GLU A 488 -16.32 4.59 8.51
C GLU A 488 -14.82 4.23 8.49
N GLU A 489 -14.40 3.29 7.65
CA GLU A 489 -13.01 2.84 7.53
C GLU A 489 -12.19 3.66 6.51
N VAL A 490 -12.79 4.65 5.86
CA VAL A 490 -12.19 5.40 4.75
C VAL A 490 -12.28 6.91 4.96
N LEU A 491 -11.36 7.65 4.33
CA LEU A 491 -11.48 9.09 4.18
C LEU A 491 -12.41 9.37 2.99
N GLY A 492 -13.66 9.73 3.27
CA GLY A 492 -14.60 10.20 2.25
C GLY A 492 -14.22 11.59 1.74
N VAL A 493 -14.15 11.76 0.42
CA VAL A 493 -13.98 13.07 -0.25
C VAL A 493 -15.13 13.28 -1.24
N PRO A 494 -15.49 14.51 -1.63
CA PRO A 494 -16.47 14.73 -2.68
C PRO A 494 -16.07 14.06 -4.01
N PRO A 495 -16.98 13.97 -5.00
CA PRO A 495 -16.64 13.34 -6.27
C PRO A 495 -15.43 13.99 -6.94
N ILE A 496 -14.48 13.17 -7.41
CA ILE A 496 -13.26 13.65 -8.05
C ILE A 496 -13.54 13.93 -9.53
N ARG A 497 -13.42 15.20 -9.93
CA ARG A 497 -13.53 15.69 -11.31
C ARG A 497 -12.20 16.28 -11.77
N LEU A 498 -11.88 16.12 -13.05
CA LEU A 498 -10.61 16.60 -13.62
C LEU A 498 -10.55 18.13 -13.68
N LEU A 499 -11.59 18.72 -14.28
CA LEU A 499 -11.72 20.15 -14.48
C LEU A 499 -12.54 20.79 -13.37
N ASP A 500 -12.13 21.98 -12.97
CA ASP A 500 -12.98 22.90 -12.19
C ASP A 500 -13.96 23.65 -13.12
N GLU A 501 -14.98 24.28 -12.53
CA GLU A 501 -16.07 24.91 -13.30
C GLU A 501 -15.58 26.07 -14.18
N GLU A 502 -14.54 26.76 -13.73
CA GLU A 502 -13.89 27.88 -14.43
C GLU A 502 -13.07 27.42 -15.65
N GLU A 503 -12.73 26.13 -15.72
CA GLU A 503 -11.98 25.55 -16.85
C GLU A 503 -12.90 25.09 -17.99
N LEU A 504 -14.23 25.11 -17.78
CA LEU A 504 -15.21 24.75 -18.78
C LEU A 504 -15.39 25.90 -19.78
N LEU A 505 -15.42 25.59 -21.07
CA LEU A 505 -15.61 26.63 -22.08
C LEU A 505 -17.05 27.19 -22.00
N PRO A 506 -17.22 28.51 -22.14
CA PRO A 506 -18.53 29.09 -22.38
C PRO A 506 -19.16 28.48 -23.64
N ARG A 507 -20.50 28.35 -23.64
CA ARG A 507 -21.24 27.68 -24.72
C ARG A 507 -20.85 28.13 -26.14
N ALA A 508 -20.77 29.45 -26.37
CA ALA A 508 -20.44 30.00 -27.68
C ALA A 508 -19.05 29.56 -28.15
N GLN A 509 -18.04 29.63 -27.26
CA GLN A 509 -16.68 29.18 -27.56
C GLN A 509 -16.62 27.66 -27.76
N ALA A 510 -17.28 26.90 -26.89
CA ALA A 510 -17.32 25.44 -27.00
C ALA A 510 -17.95 24.99 -28.32
N ARG A 511 -19.02 25.66 -28.78
CA ARG A 511 -19.66 25.40 -30.08
C ARG A 511 -18.74 25.77 -31.24
N ALA A 512 -18.07 26.92 -31.17
CA ALA A 512 -17.13 27.36 -32.19
C ALA A 512 -15.97 26.37 -32.35
N GLU A 513 -15.34 25.93 -31.25
CA GLU A 513 -14.24 24.95 -31.29
C GLU A 513 -14.69 23.58 -31.82
N LEU A 514 -15.95 23.19 -31.59
CA LEU A 514 -16.52 21.94 -32.10
C LEU A 514 -17.15 22.06 -33.50
N GLY A 515 -17.17 23.25 -34.10
CA GLY A 515 -17.82 23.50 -35.39
C GLY A 515 -19.34 23.25 -35.35
N LEU A 516 -19.99 23.52 -34.22
CA LEU A 516 -21.43 23.42 -34.01
C LEU A 516 -22.11 24.76 -34.35
N ASP A 517 -23.25 24.68 -35.03
CA ASP A 517 -24.14 25.82 -35.27
C ASP A 517 -24.66 26.35 -33.91
N PRO A 518 -24.50 27.66 -33.62
CA PRO A 518 -24.89 28.28 -32.36
C PRO A 518 -26.39 28.27 -32.10
N ASP A 519 -27.24 28.12 -33.11
CA ASP A 519 -28.70 28.23 -33.00
C ASP A 519 -29.43 26.88 -33.15
N ALA A 520 -28.71 25.82 -33.50
CA ALA A 520 -29.26 24.47 -33.60
C ALA A 520 -29.06 23.67 -32.30
N PRO A 521 -29.98 22.73 -31.99
CA PRO A 521 -29.83 21.82 -30.86
C PRO A 521 -28.67 20.85 -31.10
N ALA A 522 -27.90 20.56 -30.04
CA ALA A 522 -26.76 19.67 -30.10
C ALA A 522 -26.78 18.61 -28.99
N VAL A 523 -26.38 17.39 -29.31
CA VAL A 523 -26.33 16.26 -28.38
C VAL A 523 -24.96 15.59 -28.41
N LEU A 524 -24.45 15.26 -27.22
CA LEU A 524 -23.23 14.46 -27.06
C LEU A 524 -23.58 13.01 -26.74
N ILE A 525 -23.00 12.05 -27.47
CA ILE A 525 -23.09 10.62 -27.19
C ILE A 525 -21.77 10.13 -26.58
N GLN A 526 -21.85 9.55 -25.37
CA GLN A 526 -20.70 9.09 -24.58
C GLN A 526 -20.99 7.77 -23.83
N LEU A 527 -21.05 6.65 -24.56
CA LEU A 527 -21.45 5.33 -24.04
C LEU A 527 -20.28 4.45 -23.52
N GLY A 528 -19.07 4.99 -23.42
CA GLY A 528 -17.85 4.27 -23.07
C GLY A 528 -17.19 3.55 -24.25
N SER A 529 -15.97 3.04 -24.04
CA SER A 529 -15.08 2.45 -25.06
C SER A 529 -15.56 1.16 -25.73
N GLY A 530 -16.66 0.55 -25.25
CA GLY A 530 -17.22 -0.65 -25.87
C GLY A 530 -16.49 -1.96 -25.62
N GLY A 531 -15.49 -1.98 -24.72
CA GLY A 531 -14.70 -3.20 -24.47
C GLY A 531 -15.49 -4.41 -23.95
N ASN A 532 -16.74 -4.24 -23.52
CA ASN A 532 -17.57 -5.30 -22.95
C ASN A 532 -19.07 -5.20 -23.32
N ARG A 533 -19.45 -4.38 -24.29
CA ARG A 533 -20.84 -4.22 -24.76
C ARG A 533 -20.88 -3.69 -26.19
N ASP A 534 -21.96 -3.95 -26.90
CA ASP A 534 -22.16 -3.49 -28.29
C ASP A 534 -22.52 -1.99 -28.32
N ILE A 535 -21.49 -1.15 -28.23
CA ILE A 535 -21.68 0.30 -28.32
C ILE A 535 -22.10 0.75 -29.72
N ALA A 536 -21.75 0.01 -30.77
CA ALA A 536 -22.08 0.38 -32.14
C ALA A 536 -23.61 0.33 -32.33
N TYR A 537 -24.25 -0.76 -31.90
CA TYR A 537 -25.70 -0.88 -31.90
C TYR A 537 -26.38 0.24 -31.11
N LEU A 538 -25.85 0.59 -29.93
CA LEU A 538 -26.48 1.60 -29.09
C LEU A 538 -26.31 3.01 -29.66
N ILE A 539 -25.19 3.30 -30.30
CA ILE A 539 -24.99 4.55 -31.05
C ILE A 539 -25.90 4.56 -32.28
N ASP A 540 -26.01 3.46 -33.04
CA ASP A 540 -26.90 3.34 -34.20
C ASP A 540 -28.34 3.70 -33.83
N VAL A 541 -28.88 3.08 -32.76
CA VAL A 541 -30.25 3.35 -32.30
C VAL A 541 -30.43 4.80 -31.87
N ALA A 542 -29.45 5.37 -31.15
CA ALA A 542 -29.51 6.77 -30.72
C ALA A 542 -29.44 7.73 -31.91
N VAL A 543 -28.53 7.52 -32.85
CA VAL A 543 -28.37 8.32 -34.08
C VAL A 543 -29.61 8.23 -34.95
N GLU A 544 -30.19 7.04 -35.13
CA GLU A 544 -31.43 6.87 -35.89
C GLU A 544 -32.57 7.69 -35.28
N ALA A 545 -32.76 7.63 -33.96
CA ALA A 545 -33.78 8.41 -33.29
C ALA A 545 -33.52 9.93 -33.39
N LEU A 546 -32.28 10.36 -33.20
CA LEU A 546 -31.88 11.77 -33.29
C LEU A 546 -32.00 12.35 -34.71
N SER A 547 -31.83 11.52 -35.75
CA SER A 547 -31.96 11.94 -37.15
C SER A 547 -33.37 12.40 -37.53
N ARG A 548 -34.37 12.01 -36.73
CA ARG A 548 -35.78 12.42 -36.90
C ARG A 548 -36.04 13.84 -36.38
N VAL A 549 -35.11 14.40 -35.60
CA VAL A 549 -35.21 15.75 -35.03
C VAL A 549 -34.62 16.78 -36.01
N PRO A 550 -35.40 17.78 -36.48
CA PRO A 550 -34.92 18.78 -37.43
C PRO A 550 -33.70 19.56 -36.90
N ARG A 551 -32.69 19.73 -37.76
CA ARG A 551 -31.44 20.48 -37.48
C ARG A 551 -30.63 19.94 -36.29
N MET A 552 -30.89 18.72 -35.81
CA MET A 552 -30.14 18.13 -34.70
C MET A 552 -28.66 17.93 -35.06
N GLN A 553 -27.79 18.38 -34.16
CA GLN A 553 -26.35 18.23 -34.29
C GLN A 553 -25.86 17.11 -33.36
N VAL A 554 -25.53 15.96 -33.94
CA VAL A 554 -25.07 14.81 -33.16
C VAL A 554 -23.55 14.79 -33.10
N ALA A 555 -23.00 14.71 -31.90
CA ALA A 555 -21.58 14.56 -31.65
C ALA A 555 -21.31 13.28 -30.85
N VAL A 556 -20.30 12.50 -31.24
CA VAL A 556 -19.90 11.25 -30.57
C VAL A 556 -18.44 11.37 -30.14
N ILE A 557 -18.13 10.96 -28.90
CA ILE A 557 -16.73 10.90 -28.43
C ILE A 557 -15.98 9.82 -29.18
N GLU A 558 -14.81 10.17 -29.74
CA GLU A 558 -13.87 9.16 -30.22
C GLU A 558 -13.12 8.55 -29.03
N TRP A 559 -13.19 7.22 -28.91
CA TRP A 559 -12.55 6.50 -27.81
C TRP A 559 -11.03 6.51 -27.95
N LEU A 560 -10.34 6.96 -26.90
CA LEU A 560 -8.87 6.89 -26.83
C LEU A 560 -8.34 5.47 -26.54
N VAL A 561 -9.23 4.56 -26.14
CA VAL A 561 -8.94 3.16 -25.78
C VAL A 561 -10.03 2.28 -26.40
N GLY A 562 -9.65 1.24 -27.15
CA GLY A 562 -10.57 0.33 -27.84
C GLY A 562 -10.02 -0.16 -29.19
N THR A 563 -10.49 -1.31 -29.66
CA THR A 563 -10.02 -1.95 -30.91
C THR A 563 -10.80 -1.52 -32.16
N GLU A 564 -12.01 -1.00 -32.00
CA GLU A 564 -12.86 -0.59 -33.13
C GLU A 564 -12.88 0.93 -33.29
N ARG A 565 -12.44 1.42 -34.45
CA ARG A 565 -12.71 2.81 -34.85
C ARG A 565 -14.19 2.93 -35.16
N LEU A 566 -14.83 3.98 -34.63
CA LEU A 566 -16.23 4.26 -34.89
C LEU A 566 -16.47 4.38 -36.41
N LYS A 567 -17.52 3.69 -36.89
CA LYS A 567 -18.02 3.89 -38.26
C LYS A 567 -18.54 5.31 -38.36
N LEU A 568 -18.24 6.00 -39.45
CA LEU A 568 -18.74 7.36 -39.66
C LEU A 568 -20.23 7.29 -40.04
N TRP A 569 -21.09 7.71 -39.11
CA TRP A 569 -22.49 7.99 -39.41
C TRP A 569 -22.61 9.30 -40.21
N PRO A 570 -23.42 9.34 -41.28
CA PRO A 570 -23.67 10.57 -42.02
C PRO A 570 -24.16 11.69 -41.08
N GLY A 571 -23.53 12.85 -41.13
CA GLY A 571 -23.92 14.03 -40.33
C GLY A 571 -23.54 13.99 -38.85
N VAL A 572 -22.83 12.95 -38.38
CA VAL A 572 -22.32 12.86 -37.00
C VAL A 572 -20.91 13.44 -36.91
N ARG A 573 -20.69 14.33 -35.94
CA ARG A 573 -19.38 14.90 -35.63
C ARG A 573 -18.64 14.03 -34.62
N LEU A 574 -17.36 13.78 -34.85
CA LEU A 574 -16.50 13.13 -33.87
C LEU A 574 -15.82 14.17 -32.98
N VAL A 575 -16.03 14.07 -31.66
CA VAL A 575 -15.32 14.88 -30.68
C VAL A 575 -14.01 14.17 -30.35
N ARG A 576 -12.90 14.79 -30.73
CA ARG A 576 -11.55 14.28 -30.51
C ARG A 576 -10.86 15.08 -29.41
N GLY A 577 -9.94 14.43 -28.70
CA GLY A 577 -9.15 15.03 -27.65
C GLY A 577 -9.72 14.83 -26.24
N PHE A 578 -8.90 15.15 -25.25
CA PHE A 578 -9.20 14.99 -23.84
C PHE A 578 -8.75 16.23 -23.06
N PRO A 579 -9.53 16.70 -22.07
CA PRO A 579 -10.80 16.14 -21.60
C PRO A 579 -12.05 16.66 -22.34
N VAL A 580 -13.02 15.77 -22.59
CA VAL A 580 -14.28 16.13 -23.28
C VAL A 580 -15.19 17.02 -22.42
N SER A 581 -15.10 16.90 -21.10
CA SER A 581 -15.89 17.72 -20.16
C SER A 581 -15.68 19.22 -20.36
N ARG A 582 -14.54 19.65 -20.93
CA ARG A 582 -14.25 21.04 -21.34
C ARG A 582 -15.35 21.63 -22.24
N TYR A 583 -15.99 20.80 -23.06
CA TYR A 583 -16.97 21.19 -24.07
C TYR A 583 -18.43 20.97 -23.64
N VAL A 584 -18.68 20.55 -22.39
CA VAL A 584 -20.01 20.12 -21.94
C VAL A 584 -21.11 21.16 -22.19
N ASN A 585 -20.78 22.44 -22.08
CA ASN A 585 -21.70 23.57 -22.29
C ASN A 585 -22.14 23.76 -23.76
N ALA A 586 -21.46 23.12 -24.73
CA ALA A 586 -21.83 23.17 -26.13
C ALA A 586 -23.16 22.44 -26.43
N PHE A 587 -23.50 21.47 -25.59
CA PHE A 587 -24.60 20.54 -25.81
C PHE A 587 -25.85 20.94 -25.04
N ASP A 588 -27.01 20.55 -25.56
CA ASP A 588 -28.31 20.75 -24.94
C ASP A 588 -28.70 19.58 -24.03
N PHE A 589 -28.26 18.37 -24.39
CA PHE A 589 -28.35 17.16 -23.56
C PHE A 589 -27.30 16.13 -24.01
N THR A 590 -27.19 15.02 -23.27
CA THR A 590 -26.29 13.91 -23.60
C THR A 590 -26.98 12.55 -23.54
N VAL A 591 -26.52 11.61 -24.36
CA VAL A 591 -26.80 10.18 -24.22
C VAL A 591 -25.52 9.52 -23.71
N ALA A 592 -25.54 9.00 -22.48
CA ALA A 592 -24.32 8.66 -21.75
C ALA A 592 -24.41 7.32 -21.02
N ALA A 593 -23.28 6.64 -20.87
CA ALA A 593 -23.18 5.61 -19.83
C ALA A 593 -23.13 6.29 -18.46
N SER A 594 -23.70 5.66 -17.43
CA SER A 594 -23.67 6.17 -16.04
C SER A 594 -22.46 5.62 -15.26
N SER A 595 -21.27 5.67 -15.87
CA SER A 595 -20.02 5.38 -15.18
C SER A 595 -19.71 6.46 -14.14
N TYR A 596 -18.89 6.15 -13.12
CA TYR A 596 -18.56 7.10 -12.06
C TYR A 596 -18.15 8.50 -12.58
N ASN A 597 -17.17 8.58 -13.48
CA ASN A 597 -16.66 9.89 -13.95
C ASN A 597 -17.76 10.62 -14.74
N THR A 598 -18.32 9.97 -15.77
CA THR A 598 -19.33 10.56 -16.64
C THR A 598 -20.57 11.03 -15.87
N PHE A 599 -21.07 10.22 -14.95
CA PHE A 599 -22.25 10.55 -14.15
C PHE A 599 -21.99 11.79 -13.28
N ASN A 600 -20.90 11.79 -12.52
CA ASN A 600 -20.59 12.90 -11.62
C ASN A 600 -20.27 14.20 -12.38
N GLU A 601 -19.59 14.14 -13.53
CA GLU A 601 -19.35 15.30 -14.40
C GLU A 601 -20.65 15.84 -15.02
N THR A 602 -21.48 14.95 -15.57
CA THR A 602 -22.74 15.32 -16.24
C THR A 602 -23.70 16.00 -15.27
N ILE A 603 -23.96 15.40 -14.12
CA ILE A 603 -24.86 15.99 -13.11
C ILE A 603 -24.31 17.31 -12.58
N SER A 604 -23.00 17.38 -12.28
CA SER A 604 -22.39 18.60 -11.72
C SER A 604 -22.34 19.77 -12.72
N SER A 605 -22.33 19.48 -14.03
CA SER A 605 -22.45 20.51 -15.09
C SER A 605 -23.89 20.94 -15.37
N GLY A 606 -24.88 20.26 -14.77
CA GLY A 606 -26.30 20.47 -15.05
C GLY A 606 -26.67 20.15 -16.50
N LEU A 607 -25.99 19.20 -17.16
CA LEU A 607 -26.33 18.77 -18.51
C LEU A 607 -27.45 17.71 -18.45
N PRO A 608 -28.64 17.96 -19.02
CA PRO A 608 -29.68 16.94 -19.11
C PRO A 608 -29.16 15.68 -19.80
N ALA A 609 -29.52 14.51 -19.28
CA ALA A 609 -28.93 13.25 -19.72
C ALA A 609 -29.94 12.13 -19.86
N ILE A 610 -29.77 11.32 -20.91
CA ILE A 610 -30.34 9.98 -21.03
C ILE A 610 -29.22 9.00 -20.67
N PHE A 611 -29.31 8.38 -19.50
CA PHE A 611 -28.33 7.40 -19.04
C PHE A 611 -28.70 5.99 -19.51
N ILE A 612 -27.81 5.38 -20.30
CA ILE A 612 -27.88 3.98 -20.72
C ILE A 612 -26.81 3.19 -19.95
N PRO A 613 -27.12 2.67 -18.75
CA PRO A 613 -26.14 2.05 -17.85
C PRO A 613 -25.47 0.82 -18.49
N ASN A 614 -24.20 0.58 -18.13
CA ASN A 614 -23.52 -0.68 -18.46
C ASN A 614 -23.74 -1.69 -17.32
N ASP A 615 -24.58 -2.70 -17.59
CA ASP A 615 -24.96 -3.71 -16.61
C ASP A 615 -24.05 -4.94 -16.56
N HIS A 616 -22.93 -4.92 -17.28
CA HIS A 616 -21.96 -6.00 -17.24
C HIS A 616 -21.43 -6.24 -15.81
N ALA A 617 -21.32 -7.50 -15.39
CA ALA A 617 -21.01 -7.88 -14.00
C ALA A 617 -19.66 -7.36 -13.47
N SER A 618 -18.72 -7.05 -14.36
CA SER A 618 -17.42 -6.45 -14.00
C SER A 618 -17.49 -4.94 -13.71
N MET A 619 -18.62 -4.29 -13.96
CA MET A 619 -18.83 -2.86 -13.72
C MET A 619 -19.41 -2.59 -12.33
N ASP A 620 -19.27 -1.35 -11.88
CA ASP A 620 -20.00 -0.85 -10.72
C ASP A 620 -21.51 -0.71 -10.99
N ASP A 621 -22.29 -0.28 -10.00
CA ASP A 621 -23.75 -0.15 -10.13
C ASP A 621 -24.16 1.11 -10.91
N GLN A 622 -23.94 1.08 -12.22
CA GLN A 622 -24.33 2.15 -13.15
C GLN A 622 -25.84 2.34 -13.22
N SER A 623 -26.62 1.26 -13.13
CA SER A 623 -28.09 1.31 -13.11
C SER A 623 -28.60 2.00 -11.86
N GLY A 624 -28.00 1.75 -10.70
CA GLY A 624 -28.28 2.47 -9.46
C GLY A 624 -28.10 3.98 -9.59
N ARG A 625 -27.05 4.43 -10.30
CA ARG A 625 -26.81 5.87 -10.59
C ARG A 625 -27.87 6.46 -11.53
N ALA A 626 -28.16 5.77 -12.64
CA ALA A 626 -29.15 6.25 -13.61
C ALA A 626 -30.54 6.38 -12.95
N ALA A 627 -30.97 5.37 -12.19
CA ALA A 627 -32.22 5.39 -11.45
C ALA A 627 -32.26 6.44 -10.34
N PHE A 628 -31.09 6.82 -9.78
CA PHE A 628 -31.01 7.94 -8.84
C PHE A 628 -31.28 9.28 -9.54
N ALA A 629 -30.69 9.52 -10.72
CA ALA A 629 -30.94 10.73 -11.49
C ALA A 629 -32.43 10.86 -11.89
N GLU A 630 -33.05 9.77 -12.32
CA GLU A 630 -34.47 9.74 -12.70
C GLU A 630 -35.40 10.10 -11.54
N VAL A 631 -35.24 9.47 -10.38
CA VAL A 631 -36.07 9.76 -9.19
C VAL A 631 -35.92 11.21 -8.71
N ASN A 632 -34.78 11.84 -8.97
CA ASN A 632 -34.55 13.25 -8.63
C ASN A 632 -34.94 14.23 -9.76
N GLY A 633 -35.47 13.73 -10.88
CA GLY A 633 -35.79 14.56 -12.06
C GLY A 633 -34.55 15.23 -12.67
N ALA A 634 -33.37 14.64 -12.49
CA ALA A 634 -32.07 15.16 -12.91
C ALA A 634 -31.51 14.47 -14.16
N GLY A 635 -32.23 13.50 -14.73
CA GLY A 635 -31.91 12.78 -15.95
C GLY A 635 -32.87 11.62 -16.16
N PHE A 636 -32.75 10.91 -17.27
CA PHE A 636 -33.56 9.73 -17.59
C PHE A 636 -32.75 8.45 -17.42
N HIS A 637 -33.39 7.40 -16.92
CA HIS A 637 -32.80 6.07 -16.87
C HIS A 637 -33.38 5.21 -17.99
N LEU A 638 -32.53 4.84 -18.95
CA LEU A 638 -32.92 4.01 -20.08
C LEU A 638 -32.15 2.69 -20.06
N PRO A 639 -32.72 1.61 -19.51
CA PRO A 639 -32.08 0.29 -19.53
C PRO A 639 -31.73 -0.14 -20.95
N GLU A 640 -30.58 -0.82 -21.12
CA GLU A 640 -30.07 -1.22 -22.44
C GLU A 640 -31.08 -2.06 -23.24
N GLY A 641 -31.78 -2.99 -22.58
CA GLY A 641 -32.83 -3.81 -23.19
C GLY A 641 -34.07 -3.04 -23.68
N ARG A 642 -34.21 -1.76 -23.31
CA ARG A 642 -35.29 -0.86 -23.72
C ARG A 642 -34.80 0.32 -24.56
N VAL A 643 -33.58 0.28 -25.08
CA VAL A 643 -32.96 1.42 -25.81
C VAL A 643 -33.80 1.97 -26.96
N ARG A 644 -34.66 1.16 -27.59
CA ARG A 644 -35.57 1.62 -28.66
C ARG A 644 -36.64 2.62 -28.19
N GLU A 645 -36.85 2.75 -26.89
CA GLU A 645 -37.74 3.76 -26.27
C GLU A 645 -37.10 5.16 -26.24
N ILE A 646 -35.83 5.32 -26.65
CA ILE A 646 -35.09 6.60 -26.59
C ILE A 646 -35.79 7.75 -27.32
N GLY A 647 -36.55 7.47 -28.38
CA GLY A 647 -37.23 8.50 -29.18
C GLY A 647 -38.19 9.37 -28.36
N GLY A 648 -39.04 8.76 -27.52
CA GLY A 648 -39.98 9.52 -26.69
C GLY A 648 -39.28 10.37 -25.62
N ILE A 649 -38.11 9.94 -25.16
CA ILE A 649 -37.27 10.71 -24.23
C ILE A 649 -36.62 11.89 -24.96
N ILE A 650 -36.15 11.69 -26.19
CA ILE A 650 -35.61 12.77 -27.04
C ILE A 650 -36.68 13.82 -27.28
N ASP A 651 -37.90 13.42 -27.66
CA ASP A 651 -39.02 14.35 -27.89
C ASP A 651 -39.29 15.22 -26.65
N THR A 652 -39.24 14.61 -25.46
CA THR A 652 -39.37 15.30 -24.17
C THR A 652 -38.21 16.28 -23.95
N LEU A 653 -36.98 15.88 -24.26
CA LEU A 653 -35.79 16.72 -24.13
C LEU A 653 -35.71 17.81 -25.20
N MET A 654 -36.55 17.80 -26.24
CA MET A 654 -36.61 18.90 -27.20
C MET A 654 -37.36 20.13 -26.66
N ASP A 655 -38.18 19.98 -25.62
CA ASP A 655 -38.77 21.12 -24.90
C ASP A 655 -37.72 21.83 -24.02
N PRO A 656 -37.42 23.12 -24.26
CA PRO A 656 -36.48 23.90 -23.46
C PRO A 656 -36.89 24.01 -21.98
N THR A 657 -38.18 24.01 -21.68
CA THR A 657 -38.70 24.12 -20.30
C THR A 657 -38.33 22.88 -19.50
N THR A 658 -38.55 21.71 -20.09
CA THR A 658 -38.14 20.42 -19.52
C THR A 658 -36.63 20.35 -19.32
N ARG A 659 -35.82 20.77 -20.30
CA ARG A 659 -34.35 20.82 -20.14
C ARG A 659 -33.92 21.74 -19.00
N ALA A 660 -34.53 22.91 -18.87
CA ALA A 660 -34.23 23.85 -17.79
C ALA A 660 -34.56 23.27 -16.41
N LEU A 661 -35.70 22.57 -16.27
CA LEU A 661 -36.08 21.89 -15.03
C LEU A 661 -35.09 20.78 -14.66
N ILE A 662 -34.71 19.93 -15.63
CA ILE A 662 -33.72 18.87 -15.42
C ILE A 662 -32.38 19.45 -14.99
N ARG A 663 -31.91 20.52 -15.66
CA ARG A 663 -30.69 21.24 -15.30
C ARG A 663 -30.72 21.76 -13.87
N LEU A 664 -31.80 22.42 -13.45
CA LEU A 664 -31.97 22.90 -12.07
C LEU A 664 -31.92 21.74 -11.06
N ASN A 665 -32.61 20.65 -11.35
CA ASN A 665 -32.60 19.46 -10.48
C ASN A 665 -31.22 18.81 -10.38
N ALA A 666 -30.49 18.71 -11.49
CA ALA A 666 -29.13 18.19 -11.53
C ALA A 666 -28.16 19.05 -10.69
N LEU A 667 -28.19 20.37 -10.85
CA LEU A 667 -27.36 21.28 -10.06
C LEU A 667 -27.73 21.27 -8.57
N ARG A 668 -29.00 21.06 -8.23
CA ARG A 668 -29.46 20.94 -6.83
C ARG A 668 -28.86 19.74 -6.10
N ILE A 669 -28.60 18.64 -6.80
CA ILE A 669 -28.02 17.41 -6.22
C ILE A 669 -26.51 17.31 -6.46
N ALA A 670 -25.91 18.27 -7.18
CA ALA A 670 -24.49 18.28 -7.47
C ALA A 670 -23.65 18.38 -6.19
N LYS A 671 -22.42 17.86 -6.26
CA LYS A 671 -21.47 17.91 -5.15
C LYS A 671 -20.21 18.69 -5.58
N PRO A 672 -19.49 19.32 -4.63
CA PRO A 672 -18.20 19.98 -4.91
C PRO A 672 -17.18 19.03 -5.54
N ASN A 673 -16.13 19.58 -6.15
CA ASN A 673 -15.02 18.78 -6.67
C ASN A 673 -14.09 18.34 -5.53
N GLY A 674 -13.93 17.04 -5.33
CA GLY A 674 -13.10 16.47 -4.26
C GLY A 674 -11.62 16.30 -4.61
N ALA A 675 -11.21 16.64 -5.84
CA ALA A 675 -9.83 16.43 -6.30
C ALA A 675 -8.78 17.14 -5.42
N ALA A 676 -9.07 18.37 -4.96
CA ALA A 676 -8.17 19.12 -4.08
C ALA A 676 -8.08 18.53 -2.66
N GLU A 677 -9.16 17.94 -2.16
CA GLU A 677 -9.18 17.29 -0.85
C GLU A 677 -8.41 15.97 -0.88
N ALA A 678 -8.58 15.19 -1.94
CA ALA A 678 -7.79 13.99 -2.17
C ALA A 678 -6.29 14.30 -2.30
N ALA A 679 -5.92 15.36 -3.04
CA ALA A 679 -4.54 15.81 -3.17
C ALA A 679 -3.93 16.17 -1.80
N ARG A 680 -4.62 16.99 -1.00
CA ARG A 680 -4.15 17.34 0.36
C ARG A 680 -3.94 16.11 1.25
N ALA A 681 -4.83 15.13 1.19
CA ALA A 681 -4.69 13.89 1.95
C ALA A 681 -3.46 13.07 1.51
N VAL A 682 -3.19 13.00 0.20
CA VAL A 682 -1.98 12.35 -0.35
C VAL A 682 -0.72 13.11 0.04
N GLN A 683 -0.73 14.44 0.02
CA GLN A 683 0.42 15.27 0.43
C GLN A 683 0.76 15.06 1.90
N GLN A 684 -0.24 15.10 2.78
CA GLN A 684 -0.08 14.84 4.22
C GLN A 684 0.46 13.44 4.47
N LEU A 685 -0.01 12.44 3.71
CA LEU A 685 0.50 11.08 3.78
C LEU A 685 1.99 11.02 3.41
N ALA A 686 2.41 11.75 2.38
CA ALA A 686 3.80 11.85 1.94
C ALA A 686 4.70 12.67 2.89
N GLY A 687 4.15 13.31 3.92
CA GLY A 687 4.89 14.15 4.86
C GLY A 687 5.01 15.62 4.45
N HIS A 688 4.23 16.07 3.46
CA HIS A 688 4.13 17.47 3.03
C HIS A 688 2.76 18.01 3.47
N GLY A 689 2.69 18.75 4.58
CA GLY A 689 1.43 19.18 5.18
C GLY A 689 1.49 20.51 5.89
#